data_AF-A0A812W5T5-F1
#
_entry.id   AF-A0A812W5T5-F1
#
_cell.length_a   1.000
_cell.length_b   1.000
_cell.length_c   1.000
_cell.angle_alpha   90.00
_cell.angle_beta   90.00
_cell.angle_gamma   90.00
#
_symmetry.space_group_name_H-M   'P 1'
#
loop_
_entity.id
_entity.type
_entity.pdbx_description
1 polymer ?
#
loop_
_entity_poly.entity_id
_entity_poly.type
_entity_poly.pdbx_seq_one_letter_code
_entity_poly.pdbx_strand_id
1 'polypeptide(L)'
;MGCLWAAALARAGTETRLLLRPGAAKLTMCHSGKALLRVQGCQDLETMSVAVPIEEVSGSGVSGADVGELVVVTKAYSAMRALETLAPRLRRDAVIVVLCNGALALHEQIVKTACLDNTQLILGITTHGAWSRGPFEVVHAGRGQTRFGTLGAVQPELYKSTLKRLETAGLGAVDEGPNIERSLWLKLAANAAINPLTALEEKPNGFILSCAHARKHVSQICREVSALADTLLRSRGSALQLSAEDLEDFVLQTVRETAENRSSMMQDVQAGRPTEIDFLNGWVSSKSQEMGMEAEVNTRTTSMIQAKEDGFDVEDFKAQIHKEGCKKLHIVDVYTAWCGPCLSIVPTFKNLQLNVDAFEDRCTITQADRNVLPEFEERFPETSKPRFLFYKGGEEVMQIEGLKAPEILKFIEENLPAIETEAQPAASAAANSASAHLTKKIQKALTLRIDSQQSRDALKCLSGFFSENTVHTRRNLRSSIEGENLFLHKEFVNAFGALESQLEGLDRLVDRLDGAVQRATNQLKASRSETQASLEKAAALRKESVSIELKQQVLDKFLTRFRLSEADTQVVRSGDRPLDDDFFTAFERLEQVRANARHMLSTSGQQTSGVDILHETSEVLEASYERMFVWESTSEVPE
;
A
#
# COMPACT_ATOMS: atom_id res chain seq x y z
N MET A 1 -17.65 -5.45 4.09
CA MET A 1 -17.19 -6.33 5.19
C MET A 1 -18.20 -6.50 6.31
N GLY A 2 -18.75 -5.44 6.91
CA GLY A 2 -19.64 -5.59 8.07
C GLY A 2 -20.85 -6.51 7.88
N CYS A 3 -21.60 -6.37 6.77
CA CYS A 3 -22.74 -7.26 6.50
C CYS A 3 -22.31 -8.73 6.28
N LEU A 4 -21.11 -8.98 5.73
CA LEU A 4 -20.59 -10.34 5.54
C LEU A 4 -20.34 -11.02 6.89
N TRP A 5 -19.66 -10.33 7.80
CA TRP A 5 -19.42 -10.81 9.16
C TRP A 5 -20.70 -10.97 9.97
N ALA A 6 -21.62 -10.00 9.88
CA ALA A 6 -22.89 -10.08 10.59
C ALA A 6 -23.76 -11.24 10.11
N ALA A 7 -23.83 -11.50 8.81
CA ALA A 7 -24.56 -12.64 8.26
C ALA A 7 -23.91 -13.97 8.68
N ALA A 8 -22.58 -14.06 8.65
CA ALA A 8 -21.84 -15.25 9.02
C ALA A 8 -22.00 -15.59 10.53
N LEU A 9 -21.87 -14.60 11.41
CA LEU A 9 -22.06 -14.76 12.86
C LEU A 9 -23.51 -15.13 13.21
N ALA A 10 -24.49 -14.44 12.60
CA ALA A 10 -25.91 -14.74 12.83
C ALA A 10 -26.27 -16.15 12.35
N ARG A 11 -25.71 -16.60 11.22
CA ARG A 11 -25.89 -17.97 10.71
C ARG A 11 -25.29 -19.02 11.63
N ALA A 12 -24.17 -18.70 12.28
CA ALA A 12 -23.52 -19.56 13.27
C ALA A 12 -24.27 -19.63 14.62
N GLY A 13 -25.37 -18.87 14.77
CA GLY A 13 -26.17 -18.84 15.99
C GLY A 13 -25.69 -17.83 17.04
N THR A 14 -24.73 -16.97 16.70
CA THR A 14 -24.28 -15.89 17.58
C THR A 14 -25.30 -14.76 17.57
N GLU A 15 -25.76 -14.31 18.74
CA GLU A 15 -26.65 -13.16 18.86
C GLU A 15 -25.96 -11.92 18.28
N THR A 16 -26.40 -11.50 17.10
CA THR A 16 -25.75 -10.46 16.31
C THR A 16 -26.72 -9.33 16.06
N ARG A 17 -26.26 -8.09 16.24
CA ARG A 17 -27.02 -6.87 15.95
C ARG A 17 -26.18 -5.92 15.11
N LEU A 18 -26.80 -5.30 14.12
CA LEU A 18 -26.18 -4.26 13.31
C LEU A 18 -26.50 -2.88 13.88
N LEU A 19 -25.44 -2.16 14.24
CA LEU A 19 -25.51 -0.76 14.66
C LEU A 19 -25.31 0.13 13.44
N LEU A 20 -26.30 0.97 13.14
CA LEU A 20 -26.34 1.80 11.95
C LEU A 20 -26.21 3.28 12.32
N ARG A 21 -25.64 4.07 11.40
CA ARG A 21 -25.64 5.53 11.50
C ARG A 21 -27.07 6.09 11.39
N PRO A 22 -27.37 7.25 11.99
CA PRO A 22 -28.68 7.89 11.88
C PRO A 22 -29.15 8.04 10.42
N GLY A 23 -30.41 7.68 10.15
CA GLY A 23 -31.03 7.79 8.83
C GLY A 23 -30.67 6.67 7.84
N ALA A 24 -29.79 5.74 8.19
CA ALA A 24 -29.47 4.60 7.34
C ALA A 24 -30.60 3.57 7.25
N ALA A 25 -31.45 3.44 8.28
CA ALA A 25 -32.61 2.57 8.26
C ALA A 25 -33.74 3.11 7.38
N LYS A 26 -33.85 4.44 7.21
CA LYS A 26 -34.83 5.07 6.30
C LYS A 26 -34.61 4.73 4.83
N LEU A 27 -33.39 4.34 4.45
CA LEU A 27 -33.06 3.86 3.10
C LEU A 27 -33.60 2.45 2.83
N THR A 28 -34.27 1.82 3.80
CA THR A 28 -34.73 0.44 3.70
C THR A 28 -36.15 0.27 4.21
N MET A 29 -36.95 -0.52 3.50
CA MET A 29 -38.31 -0.92 3.89
C MET A 29 -38.30 -1.91 5.08
N CYS A 30 -37.60 -1.62 6.16
CA CYS A 30 -37.51 -2.45 7.36
C CYS A 30 -38.75 -2.23 8.25
N HIS A 31 -39.86 -2.89 7.94
CA HIS A 31 -41.10 -2.78 8.72
C HIS A 31 -41.07 -3.53 10.07
N SER A 32 -39.99 -4.26 10.38
CA SER A 32 -39.92 -5.20 11.52
C SER A 32 -38.69 -5.05 12.44
N GLY A 33 -37.90 -3.99 12.30
CA GLY A 33 -36.68 -3.78 13.11
C GLY A 33 -35.53 -4.77 12.82
N LYS A 34 -35.63 -5.54 11.72
CA LYS A 34 -34.59 -6.44 11.22
C LYS A 34 -34.25 -6.07 9.77
N ALA A 35 -32.97 -6.17 9.41
CA ALA A 35 -32.52 -6.12 8.03
C ALA A 35 -32.28 -7.53 7.49
N LEU A 36 -32.74 -7.78 6.26
CA LEU A 36 -32.42 -9.00 5.53
C LEU A 36 -31.06 -8.81 4.84
N LEU A 37 -30.01 -9.42 5.39
CA LEU A 37 -28.68 -9.43 4.79
C LEU A 37 -28.64 -10.46 3.68
N ARG A 38 -28.28 -10.04 2.47
CA ARG A 38 -28.10 -10.92 1.31
C ARG A 38 -26.61 -10.94 0.97
N VAL A 39 -25.99 -12.09 1.16
CA VAL A 39 -24.59 -12.33 0.79
C VAL A 39 -24.60 -13.23 -0.43
N GLN A 40 -24.16 -12.71 -1.56
CA GLN A 40 -23.97 -13.48 -2.79
C GLN A 40 -22.52 -13.95 -2.87
N GLY A 41 -22.30 -15.26 -2.82
CA GLY A 41 -20.98 -15.84 -3.04
C GLY A 41 -20.67 -15.96 -4.54
N CYS A 42 -19.43 -15.67 -4.93
CA CYS A 42 -18.93 -15.97 -6.27
C CYS A 42 -18.28 -17.36 -6.33
N GLN A 43 -18.47 -18.07 -7.46
CA GLN A 43 -17.90 -19.40 -7.70
C GLN A 43 -18.31 -20.43 -6.62
N ASP A 44 -17.35 -20.92 -5.82
CA ASP A 44 -17.54 -21.94 -4.78
C ASP A 44 -17.94 -21.33 -3.41
N LEU A 45 -18.19 -20.03 -3.35
CA LEU A 45 -18.62 -19.35 -2.13
C LEU A 45 -20.13 -19.45 -1.96
N GLU A 46 -20.56 -19.71 -0.72
CA GLU A 46 -21.97 -19.86 -0.40
C GLU A 46 -22.72 -18.53 -0.53
N THR A 47 -23.92 -18.62 -1.08
CA THR A 47 -24.91 -17.54 -1.02
C THR A 47 -25.81 -17.76 0.19
N MET A 48 -26.02 -16.71 1.00
CA MET A 48 -26.86 -16.78 2.19
C MET A 48 -27.76 -15.56 2.33
N SER A 49 -28.89 -15.75 2.99
CA SER A 49 -29.81 -14.68 3.38
C SER A 49 -30.19 -14.85 4.84
N VAL A 50 -29.91 -13.85 5.66
CA VAL A 50 -30.12 -13.92 7.12
C VAL A 50 -30.75 -12.62 7.62
N ALA A 51 -31.81 -12.74 8.41
CA ALA A 51 -32.44 -11.59 9.05
C ALA A 51 -31.70 -11.24 10.35
N VAL A 52 -31.13 -10.04 10.41
CA VAL A 52 -30.36 -9.56 11.56
C VAL A 52 -31.04 -8.33 12.18
N PRO A 53 -31.23 -8.26 13.51
CA PRO A 53 -31.69 -7.05 14.18
C PRO A 53 -30.84 -5.83 13.84
N ILE A 54 -31.50 -4.70 13.58
CA ILE A 54 -30.84 -3.42 13.32
C ILE A 54 -31.20 -2.40 14.40
N GLU A 55 -30.28 -1.49 14.68
CA GLU A 55 -30.47 -0.40 15.62
C GLU A 55 -29.77 0.84 15.10
N GLU A 56 -30.48 1.97 14.99
CA GLU A 56 -29.85 3.25 14.67
C GLU A 56 -29.27 3.88 15.94
N VAL A 57 -28.00 4.26 15.89
CA VAL A 57 -27.32 4.90 17.02
C VAL A 57 -27.50 6.41 16.90
N SER A 58 -28.47 6.98 17.63
CA SER A 58 -28.67 8.44 17.73
C SER A 58 -27.82 9.06 18.84
N GLY A 59 -27.28 10.25 18.61
CA GLY A 59 -26.30 10.94 19.49
C GLY A 59 -26.79 11.34 20.89
N SER A 60 -28.04 11.08 21.25
CA SER A 60 -28.61 11.39 22.56
C SER A 60 -28.84 10.12 23.40
N GLY A 61 -27.78 9.65 24.07
CA GLY A 61 -27.82 9.02 25.40
C GLY A 61 -28.58 7.69 25.62
N VAL A 62 -27.84 6.71 26.15
CA VAL A 62 -28.26 5.63 27.10
C VAL A 62 -29.36 4.65 26.67
N SER A 63 -30.14 4.93 25.63
CA SER A 63 -31.19 4.02 25.16
C SER A 63 -30.59 2.88 24.34
N GLY A 64 -30.57 1.67 24.91
CA GLY A 64 -30.12 0.45 24.25
C GLY A 64 -29.49 -0.54 25.24
N ALA A 65 -29.31 -1.79 24.83
CA ALA A 65 -28.62 -2.77 25.66
C ALA A 65 -27.12 -2.46 25.78
N ASP A 66 -26.53 -2.83 26.92
CA ASP A 66 -25.08 -2.80 27.15
C ASP A 66 -24.37 -3.64 26.08
N VAL A 67 -23.28 -3.10 25.55
CA VAL A 67 -22.48 -3.75 24.51
C VAL A 67 -21.23 -4.35 25.15
N GLY A 68 -21.19 -5.69 25.21
CA GLY A 68 -20.03 -6.44 25.70
C GLY A 68 -18.96 -6.72 24.65
N GLU A 69 -19.36 -6.80 23.37
CA GLU A 69 -18.48 -7.04 22.22
C GLU A 69 -18.93 -6.19 21.04
N LEU A 70 -17.98 -5.48 20.43
CA LEU A 70 -18.24 -4.59 19.31
C LEU A 70 -17.23 -4.88 18.19
N VAL A 71 -17.74 -5.28 17.02
CA VAL A 71 -16.90 -5.44 15.82
C VAL A 71 -16.99 -4.19 14.95
N VAL A 72 -15.91 -3.40 14.92
CA VAL A 72 -15.80 -2.17 14.16
C VAL A 72 -15.36 -2.49 12.74
N VAL A 73 -16.29 -2.32 11.80
CA VAL A 73 -16.15 -2.63 10.37
C VAL A 73 -16.49 -1.42 9.48
N THR A 74 -16.69 -0.26 10.11
CA THR A 74 -16.84 1.04 9.44
C THR A 74 -15.48 1.52 8.93
N LYS A 75 -15.49 2.42 7.95
CA LYS A 75 -14.26 3.10 7.52
C LYS A 75 -13.62 3.86 8.70
N ALA A 76 -12.29 3.93 8.70
CA ALA A 76 -11.53 4.43 9.84
C ALA A 76 -11.94 5.85 10.29
N TYR A 77 -12.18 6.77 9.35
CA TYR A 77 -12.64 8.14 9.63
C TYR A 77 -14.01 8.24 10.32
N SER A 78 -14.85 7.21 10.20
CA SER A 78 -16.15 7.17 10.88
C SER A 78 -16.11 6.38 12.20
N ALA A 79 -15.04 5.60 12.42
CA ALA A 79 -14.97 4.66 13.53
C ALA A 79 -14.91 5.36 14.89
N MET A 80 -14.05 6.39 15.04
CA MET A 80 -13.94 7.12 16.32
C MET A 80 -15.25 7.77 16.73
N ARG A 81 -15.91 8.49 15.82
CA ARG A 81 -17.22 9.09 16.09
C ARG A 81 -18.27 8.05 16.50
N ALA A 82 -18.27 6.88 15.87
CA ALA A 82 -19.17 5.78 16.23
C ALA A 82 -18.86 5.24 17.63
N LEU A 83 -17.57 5.05 17.97
CA LEU A 83 -17.12 4.59 19.27
C LEU A 83 -17.46 5.58 20.38
N GLU A 84 -17.19 6.87 20.19
CA GLU A 84 -17.54 7.93 21.15
C GLU A 84 -19.05 8.00 21.41
N THR A 85 -19.85 7.84 20.34
CA THR A 85 -21.32 7.81 20.47
C THR A 85 -21.79 6.59 21.25
N LEU A 86 -21.11 5.45 21.09
CA LEU A 86 -21.41 4.19 21.79
C LEU A 86 -20.77 4.08 23.17
N ALA A 87 -19.78 4.93 23.51
CA ALA A 87 -19.03 4.85 24.75
C ALA A 87 -19.90 4.76 26.02
N PRO A 88 -21.02 5.51 26.14
CA PRO A 88 -21.91 5.37 27.30
C PRO A 88 -22.59 4.01 27.46
N ARG A 89 -22.60 3.18 26.40
CA ARG A 89 -23.23 1.84 26.37
C ARG A 89 -22.21 0.71 26.38
N LEU A 90 -20.92 1.02 26.26
CA LEU A 90 -19.88 0.00 26.32
C LEU A 90 -19.74 -0.46 27.77
N ARG A 91 -19.78 -1.77 27.97
CA ARG A 91 -19.44 -2.37 29.25
C ARG A 91 -17.99 -2.01 29.61
N ARG A 92 -17.67 -1.91 30.90
CA ARG A 92 -16.32 -1.52 31.35
C ARG A 92 -15.21 -2.43 30.80
N ASP A 93 -15.48 -3.71 30.63
CA ASP A 93 -14.59 -4.72 30.06
C ASP A 93 -15.02 -5.13 28.64
N ALA A 94 -15.70 -4.24 27.90
CA ALA A 94 -16.11 -4.50 26.54
C ALA A 94 -14.91 -4.77 25.63
N VAL A 95 -15.07 -5.74 24.73
CA VAL A 95 -14.06 -6.07 23.71
C VAL A 95 -14.42 -5.39 22.40
N ILE A 96 -13.53 -4.53 21.90
CA ILE A 96 -13.65 -3.85 20.62
C ILE A 96 -12.73 -4.56 19.64
N VAL A 97 -13.31 -5.18 18.61
CA VAL A 97 -12.61 -5.84 17.51
C VAL A 97 -12.55 -4.86 16.33
N VAL A 98 -11.37 -4.32 16.04
CA VAL A 98 -11.15 -3.40 14.91
C VAL A 98 -10.83 -4.20 13.65
N LEU A 99 -11.71 -4.13 12.65
CA LEU A 99 -11.58 -4.82 11.37
C LEU A 99 -11.84 -3.84 10.21
N CYS A 100 -10.98 -2.84 10.10
CA CYS A 100 -10.97 -1.87 9.01
C CYS A 100 -9.53 -1.62 8.53
N ASN A 101 -9.37 -0.96 7.38
CA ASN A 101 -8.04 -0.47 7.00
C ASN A 101 -7.62 0.65 7.97
N GLY A 102 -6.31 0.89 8.09
CA GLY A 102 -5.81 1.91 9.03
C GLY A 102 -5.94 1.51 10.51
N ALA A 103 -6.02 0.20 10.80
CA ALA A 103 -6.21 -0.31 12.16
C ALA A 103 -5.11 0.13 13.16
N LEU A 104 -3.86 0.35 12.71
CA LEU A 104 -2.79 0.89 13.56
C LEU A 104 -3.09 2.32 14.02
N ALA A 105 -3.49 3.20 13.09
CA ALA A 105 -3.86 4.57 13.38
C ALA A 105 -5.08 4.63 14.32
N LEU A 106 -6.09 3.80 14.03
CA LEU A 106 -7.31 3.75 14.85
C LEU A 106 -7.03 3.17 16.25
N HIS A 107 -6.19 2.14 16.37
CA HIS A 107 -5.74 1.62 17.67
C HIS A 107 -5.11 2.71 18.52
N GLU A 108 -4.20 3.50 17.95
CA GLU A 108 -3.57 4.62 18.67
C GLU A 108 -4.59 5.66 19.14
N GLN A 109 -5.56 6.02 18.29
CA GLN A 109 -6.62 6.96 18.66
C GLN A 109 -7.51 6.40 19.79
N ILE A 110 -7.92 5.14 19.70
CA ILE A 110 -8.75 4.49 20.73
C ILE A 110 -8.03 4.47 22.08
N VAL A 111 -6.76 4.04 22.11
CA VAL A 111 -5.96 3.96 23.35
C VAL A 111 -5.73 5.34 23.99
N LYS A 112 -5.74 6.42 23.21
CA LYS A 112 -5.60 7.80 23.71
C LYS A 112 -6.93 8.42 24.17
N THR A 113 -8.06 7.75 23.95
CA THR A 113 -9.39 8.31 24.18
C THR A 113 -9.92 7.92 25.55
N ALA A 114 -9.96 8.89 26.47
CA ALA A 114 -10.30 8.67 27.88
C ALA A 114 -11.61 7.91 28.14
N CYS A 115 -12.64 8.08 27.29
CA CYS A 115 -13.91 7.37 27.46
C CYS A 115 -13.84 5.88 27.05
N LEU A 116 -12.73 5.44 26.48
CA LEU A 116 -12.50 4.07 26.01
C LEU A 116 -11.34 3.36 26.76
N ASP A 117 -10.68 4.03 27.72
CA ASP A 117 -9.47 3.54 28.41
C ASP A 117 -9.59 2.14 29.04
N ASN A 118 -10.79 1.74 29.47
CA ASN A 118 -11.00 0.43 30.11
C ASN A 118 -11.38 -0.70 29.13
N THR A 119 -11.55 -0.38 27.85
CA THR A 119 -11.94 -1.36 26.83
C THR A 119 -10.77 -2.24 26.41
N GLN A 120 -11.09 -3.43 25.92
CA GLN A 120 -10.11 -4.39 25.43
C GLN A 120 -10.08 -4.38 23.91
N LEU A 121 -8.89 -4.31 23.31
CA LEU A 121 -8.73 -4.16 21.87
C LEU A 121 -8.21 -5.43 21.22
N ILE A 122 -8.92 -5.88 20.19
CA ILE A 122 -8.47 -6.92 19.27
C ILE A 122 -8.40 -6.28 17.89
N LEU A 123 -7.27 -6.43 17.20
CA LEU A 123 -7.09 -5.94 15.85
C LEU A 123 -7.20 -7.10 14.87
N GLY A 124 -7.86 -6.85 13.74
CA GLY A 124 -8.10 -7.83 12.70
C GLY A 124 -7.65 -7.33 11.33
N ILE A 125 -7.12 -8.26 10.52
CA ILE A 125 -6.82 -8.03 9.11
C ILE A 125 -7.47 -9.14 8.31
N THR A 126 -8.16 -8.77 7.23
CA THR A 126 -8.86 -9.72 6.37
C THR A 126 -8.33 -9.67 4.94
N THR A 127 -8.22 -10.84 4.32
CA THR A 127 -7.96 -10.99 2.89
C THR A 127 -9.21 -11.36 2.09
N HIS A 128 -10.39 -11.39 2.73
CA HIS A 128 -11.64 -11.62 2.03
C HIS A 128 -11.93 -10.46 1.06
N GLY A 129 -12.22 -10.80 -0.20
CA GLY A 129 -12.73 -9.86 -1.17
C GLY A 129 -14.24 -9.70 -1.01
N ALA A 130 -14.72 -8.53 -0.58
CA ALA A 130 -16.15 -8.26 -0.50
C ALA A 130 -16.49 -6.81 -0.83
N TRP A 131 -17.55 -6.61 -1.61
CA TRP A 131 -18.03 -5.30 -2.02
C TRP A 131 -19.56 -5.21 -1.94
N SER A 132 -20.10 -4.00 -1.83
CA SER A 132 -21.54 -3.77 -1.63
C SER A 132 -22.23 -3.56 -2.97
N ARG A 133 -23.34 -4.27 -3.22
CA ARG A 133 -24.25 -4.02 -4.36
C ARG A 133 -25.38 -3.04 -4.04
N GLY A 134 -25.62 -2.81 -2.76
CA GLY A 134 -26.64 -1.90 -2.25
C GLY A 134 -26.75 -2.04 -0.73
N PRO A 135 -27.74 -1.38 -0.11
CA PRO A 135 -28.04 -1.56 1.31
C PRO A 135 -28.27 -3.03 1.65
N PHE A 136 -27.49 -3.58 2.58
CA PHE A 136 -27.57 -4.97 3.04
C PHE A 136 -27.32 -6.07 1.98
N GLU A 137 -26.91 -5.68 0.77
CA GLU A 137 -26.52 -6.61 -0.28
C GLU A 137 -25.00 -6.57 -0.48
N VAL A 138 -24.36 -7.70 -0.21
CA VAL A 138 -22.91 -7.85 -0.31
C VAL A 138 -22.57 -9.00 -1.24
N VAL A 139 -21.57 -8.79 -2.09
CA VAL A 139 -20.95 -9.85 -2.87
C VAL A 139 -19.68 -10.28 -2.14
N HIS A 140 -19.59 -11.56 -1.81
CA HIS A 140 -18.37 -12.20 -1.35
C HIS A 140 -17.62 -12.71 -2.58
N ALA A 141 -16.72 -11.87 -3.08
CA ALA A 141 -16.03 -12.05 -4.35
C ALA A 141 -14.80 -12.96 -4.26
N GLY A 142 -14.16 -13.05 -3.09
CA GLY A 142 -12.96 -13.88 -2.91
C GLY A 142 -12.85 -14.49 -1.52
N ARG A 143 -12.56 -15.80 -1.46
CA ARG A 143 -12.29 -16.50 -0.20
C ARG A 143 -10.94 -16.04 0.34
N GLY A 144 -10.90 -15.67 1.62
CA GLY A 144 -9.68 -15.27 2.30
C GLY A 144 -9.57 -15.89 3.69
N GLN A 145 -8.73 -15.27 4.51
CA GLN A 145 -8.60 -15.53 5.93
C GLN A 145 -8.70 -14.21 6.69
N THR A 146 -9.04 -14.28 7.97
CA THR A 146 -9.03 -13.12 8.85
C THR A 146 -8.15 -13.39 10.05
N ARG A 147 -7.06 -12.66 10.17
CA ARG A 147 -6.07 -12.79 11.23
C ARG A 147 -6.40 -11.81 12.33
N PHE A 148 -6.40 -12.26 13.58
CA PHE A 148 -6.72 -11.46 14.76
C PHE A 148 -5.57 -11.49 15.75
N GLY A 149 -5.40 -10.41 16.49
CA GLY A 149 -4.41 -10.33 17.56
C GLY A 149 -4.57 -9.10 18.43
N THR A 150 -3.59 -8.85 19.30
CA THR A 150 -3.55 -7.67 20.17
C THR A 150 -2.16 -7.03 20.17
N LEU A 151 -2.11 -5.71 20.28
CA LEU A 151 -0.88 -4.93 20.47
C LEU A 151 -0.62 -4.55 21.94
N GLY A 152 -1.55 -4.88 22.83
CA GLY A 152 -1.52 -4.50 24.24
C GLY A 152 -2.06 -5.60 25.16
N ALA A 153 -2.12 -5.29 26.45
CA ALA A 153 -2.67 -6.21 27.43
C ALA A 153 -4.18 -6.38 27.23
N VAL A 154 -4.62 -7.62 27.06
CA VAL A 154 -6.03 -8.02 26.97
C VAL A 154 -6.24 -9.15 27.97
N GLN A 155 -7.40 -9.20 28.62
CA GLN A 155 -7.73 -10.29 29.54
C GLN A 155 -7.79 -11.61 28.76
N PRO A 156 -6.99 -12.62 29.13
CA PRO A 156 -6.86 -13.86 28.34
C PRO A 156 -8.18 -14.60 28.09
N GLU A 157 -9.10 -14.59 29.07
CA GLU A 157 -10.40 -15.27 28.95
C GLU A 157 -11.34 -14.55 27.99
N LEU A 158 -11.36 -13.21 28.01
CA LEU A 158 -12.17 -12.41 27.08
C LEU A 158 -11.60 -12.49 25.66
N TYR A 159 -10.27 -12.46 25.53
CA TYR A 159 -9.59 -12.66 24.24
C TYR A 159 -9.95 -14.01 23.61
N LYS A 160 -9.73 -15.12 24.34
CA LYS A 160 -10.01 -16.48 23.85
C LYS A 160 -11.49 -16.69 23.54
N SER A 161 -12.39 -16.22 24.41
CA SER A 161 -13.83 -16.39 24.18
C SER A 161 -14.32 -15.60 22.96
N THR A 162 -13.79 -14.39 22.74
CA THR A 162 -14.14 -13.56 21.57
C THR A 162 -13.61 -14.19 20.29
N LEU A 163 -12.35 -14.65 20.27
CA LEU A 163 -11.80 -15.36 19.13
C LEU A 163 -12.59 -16.61 18.78
N LYS A 164 -12.97 -17.42 19.77
CA LYS A 164 -13.81 -18.60 19.55
C LYS A 164 -15.14 -18.23 18.89
N ARG A 165 -15.78 -17.12 19.28
CA ARG A 165 -16.99 -16.62 18.60
C ARG A 165 -16.70 -16.19 17.16
N LEU A 166 -15.60 -15.48 16.91
CA LEU A 166 -15.19 -15.08 15.56
C LEU A 166 -14.88 -16.30 14.66
N GLU A 167 -14.28 -17.36 15.20
CA GLU A 167 -14.02 -18.63 14.52
C GLU A 167 -15.31 -19.32 14.06
N THR A 168 -16.37 -19.28 14.89
CA THR A 168 -17.66 -19.89 14.51
C THR A 168 -18.30 -19.25 13.28
N ALA A 169 -17.92 -18.03 12.91
CA ALA A 169 -18.40 -17.38 11.68
C ALA A 169 -17.93 -18.10 10.41
N GLY A 170 -16.90 -18.95 10.46
CA GLY A 170 -16.40 -19.68 9.30
C GLY A 170 -15.70 -18.82 8.25
N LEU A 171 -15.26 -17.61 8.61
CA LEU A 171 -14.51 -16.68 7.76
C LEU A 171 -12.99 -16.78 7.95
N GLY A 172 -12.52 -18.00 8.24
CA GLY A 172 -11.09 -18.32 8.41
C GLY A 172 -10.42 -17.45 9.47
N ALA A 173 -11.04 -17.30 10.64
CA ALA A 173 -10.45 -16.58 11.76
C ALA A 173 -9.20 -17.33 12.25
N VAL A 174 -8.08 -16.61 12.39
CA VAL A 174 -6.79 -17.15 12.85
C VAL A 174 -6.28 -16.29 13.99
N ASP A 175 -5.90 -16.91 15.10
CA ASP A 175 -5.24 -16.24 16.23
C ASP A 175 -3.74 -16.06 15.92
N GLU A 176 -3.29 -14.80 15.83
CA GLU A 176 -1.88 -14.43 15.71
C GLU A 176 -1.30 -13.88 17.02
N GLY A 177 -2.13 -13.69 18.05
CA GLY A 177 -1.71 -13.10 19.32
C GLY A 177 -0.90 -11.81 19.12
N PRO A 178 0.34 -11.72 19.62
CA PRO A 178 1.20 -10.55 19.42
C PRO A 178 1.81 -10.45 18.01
N ASN A 179 1.86 -11.55 17.23
CA ASN A 179 2.44 -11.54 15.89
C ASN A 179 1.60 -10.75 14.87
N ILE A 180 0.36 -10.38 15.24
CA ILE A 180 -0.49 -9.51 14.44
C ILE A 180 0.18 -8.16 14.12
N GLU A 181 1.10 -7.69 14.98
CA GLU A 181 1.82 -6.43 14.75
C GLU A 181 2.59 -6.46 13.42
N ARG A 182 3.25 -7.59 13.12
CA ARG A 182 3.94 -7.79 11.83
C ARG A 182 2.95 -7.72 10.67
N SER A 183 1.83 -8.43 10.77
CA SER A 183 0.79 -8.46 9.74
C SER A 183 0.19 -7.07 9.51
N LEU A 184 0.00 -6.26 10.56
CA LEU A 184 -0.54 -4.91 10.50
C LEU A 184 0.41 -3.97 9.75
N TRP A 185 1.71 -4.03 10.03
CA TRP A 185 2.72 -3.24 9.30
C TRP A 185 2.81 -3.64 7.83
N LEU A 186 2.84 -4.94 7.52
CA LEU A 186 2.84 -5.43 6.14
C LEU A 186 1.58 -4.94 5.39
N LYS A 187 0.41 -5.01 6.03
CA LYS A 187 -0.84 -4.55 5.44
C LYS A 187 -0.88 -3.04 5.26
N LEU A 188 -0.36 -2.27 6.22
CA LEU A 188 -0.22 -0.82 6.10
C LEU A 188 0.66 -0.46 4.92
N ALA A 189 1.85 -1.07 4.79
CA ALA A 189 2.77 -0.83 3.68
C ALA A 189 2.09 -1.12 2.32
N ALA A 190 1.42 -2.26 2.18
CA ALA A 190 0.70 -2.61 0.96
C ALA A 190 -0.41 -1.60 0.64
N ASN A 191 -1.25 -1.25 1.61
CA ASN A 191 -2.33 -0.28 1.39
C ASN A 191 -1.79 1.13 1.11
N ALA A 192 -0.73 1.57 1.80
CA ALA A 192 -0.12 2.89 1.63
C ALA A 192 0.62 3.04 0.29
N ALA A 193 1.16 1.95 -0.27
CA ALA A 193 1.87 1.97 -1.54
C ALA A 193 0.96 1.72 -2.75
N ILE A 194 0.00 0.79 -2.65
CA ILE A 194 -0.84 0.37 -3.78
C ILE A 194 -2.08 1.26 -3.92
N ASN A 195 -2.82 1.48 -2.84
CA ASN A 195 -4.14 2.11 -2.91
C ASN A 195 -4.10 3.55 -3.47
N PRO A 196 -3.25 4.47 -2.95
CA PRO A 196 -3.23 5.82 -3.48
C PRO A 196 -2.67 5.87 -4.90
N LEU A 197 -1.63 5.10 -5.19
CA LEU A 197 -1.01 5.09 -6.51
C LEU A 197 -1.97 4.59 -7.60
N THR A 198 -2.76 3.56 -7.32
CA THR A 198 -3.82 3.07 -8.22
C THR A 198 -5.00 4.03 -8.33
N ALA A 199 -5.33 4.77 -7.27
CA ALA A 199 -6.38 5.78 -7.30
C ALA A 199 -5.98 7.04 -8.09
N LEU A 200 -4.73 7.49 -8.00
CA LEU A 200 -4.20 8.60 -8.77
C LEU A 200 -4.15 8.28 -10.26
N GLU A 201 -3.61 7.11 -10.60
CA GLU A 201 -3.38 6.66 -11.98
C GLU A 201 -4.60 6.01 -12.65
N GLU A 202 -5.63 5.68 -11.87
CA GLU A 202 -6.84 4.97 -12.30
C GLU A 202 -6.58 3.66 -13.05
N LYS A 203 -5.54 2.93 -12.62
CA LYS A 203 -5.10 1.66 -13.20
C LYS A 203 -5.23 0.51 -12.19
N PRO A 204 -5.52 -0.73 -12.64
CA PRO A 204 -5.51 -1.92 -11.79
C PRO A 204 -4.13 -2.16 -11.15
N ASN A 205 -4.08 -2.82 -9.99
CA ASN A 205 -2.86 -3.00 -9.20
C ASN A 205 -1.63 -3.44 -10.03
N GLY A 206 -1.83 -4.34 -11.00
CA GLY A 206 -0.78 -4.91 -11.84
C GLY A 206 0.06 -3.90 -12.63
N PHE A 207 -0.45 -2.68 -12.87
CA PHE A 207 0.31 -1.63 -13.57
C PHE A 207 1.60 -1.25 -12.83
N ILE A 208 1.61 -1.42 -11.50
CA ILE A 208 2.80 -1.15 -10.68
C ILE A 208 3.98 -2.02 -11.14
N LEU A 209 3.73 -3.24 -11.62
CA LEU A 209 4.79 -4.14 -12.10
C LEU A 209 5.38 -3.70 -13.44
N SER A 210 4.58 -3.05 -14.29
CA SER A 210 5.00 -2.61 -15.63
C SER A 210 5.61 -1.21 -15.65
N CYS A 211 5.35 -0.38 -14.63
CA CYS A 211 5.88 0.98 -14.54
C CYS A 211 7.06 1.09 -13.57
N ALA A 212 8.24 1.45 -14.08
CA ALA A 212 9.45 1.60 -13.25
C ALA A 212 9.32 2.69 -12.17
N HIS A 213 8.67 3.81 -12.50
CA HIS A 213 8.39 4.90 -11.57
C HIS A 213 7.44 4.47 -10.44
N ALA A 214 6.42 3.67 -10.78
CA ALA A 214 5.51 3.10 -9.79
C ALA A 214 6.23 2.18 -8.80
N ARG A 215 7.15 1.33 -9.28
CA ARG A 215 7.98 0.49 -8.38
C ARG A 215 8.91 1.33 -7.50
N LYS A 216 9.51 2.39 -8.06
CA LYS A 216 10.33 3.31 -7.27
C LYS A 216 9.51 3.97 -6.16
N HIS A 217 8.28 4.40 -6.45
CA HIS A 217 7.36 4.94 -5.47
C HIS A 217 7.06 3.93 -4.35
N VAL A 218 6.74 2.68 -4.71
CA VAL A 218 6.52 1.59 -3.74
C VAL A 218 7.73 1.41 -2.83
N SER A 219 8.94 1.34 -3.40
CA SER A 219 10.18 1.19 -2.64
C SER A 219 10.41 2.36 -1.67
N GLN A 220 10.13 3.59 -2.10
CA GLN A 220 10.24 4.78 -1.24
C GLN A 220 9.24 4.76 -0.08
N ILE A 221 7.96 4.44 -0.34
CA ILE A 221 6.94 4.28 0.70
C ILE A 221 7.35 3.19 1.70
N CYS A 222 7.83 2.03 1.22
CA CYS A 222 8.26 0.94 2.09
C CYS A 222 9.45 1.32 2.98
N ARG A 223 10.40 2.11 2.48
CA ARG A 223 11.51 2.64 3.29
C ARG A 223 11.03 3.55 4.42
N GLU A 224 10.15 4.50 4.11
CA GLU A 224 9.60 5.42 5.11
C GLU A 224 8.79 4.67 6.18
N VAL A 225 7.96 3.70 5.76
CA VAL A 225 7.18 2.86 6.67
C VAL A 225 8.08 1.98 7.54
N SER A 226 9.12 1.36 6.96
CA SER A 226 10.08 0.53 7.70
C SER A 226 10.85 1.36 8.74
N ALA A 227 11.32 2.56 8.38
CA ALA A 227 12.03 3.44 9.30
C ALA A 227 11.14 3.88 10.48
N LEU A 228 9.88 4.24 10.22
CA LEU A 228 8.92 4.56 11.26
C LEU A 228 8.63 3.34 12.15
N ALA A 229 8.41 2.17 11.54
CA ALA A 229 8.14 0.93 12.26
C ALA A 229 9.31 0.57 13.19
N ASP A 230 10.55 0.59 12.71
CA ASP A 230 11.75 0.31 13.50
C ASP A 230 11.84 1.24 14.72
N THR A 231 11.60 2.54 14.53
CA THR A 231 11.62 3.54 15.61
C THR A 231 10.55 3.25 16.66
N LEU A 232 9.31 3.01 16.25
CA LEU A 232 8.20 2.71 17.16
C LEU A 232 8.39 1.39 17.89
N LEU A 233 8.78 0.32 17.19
CA LEU A 233 8.99 -1.01 17.77
C LEU A 233 10.11 -0.99 18.82
N ARG A 234 11.23 -0.30 18.53
CA ARG A 234 12.33 -0.12 19.49
C ARG A 234 11.89 0.68 20.71
N SER A 235 11.12 1.76 20.53
CA SER A 235 10.62 2.58 21.65
C SER A 235 9.74 1.77 22.63
N ARG A 236 9.10 0.70 22.14
CA ARG A 236 8.26 -0.21 22.93
C ARG A 236 9.00 -1.45 23.44
N GLY A 237 10.31 -1.58 23.17
CA GLY A 237 11.12 -2.74 23.52
C GLY A 237 10.75 -4.02 22.72
N SER A 238 10.11 -3.88 21.57
CA SER A 238 9.77 -5.01 20.71
C SER A 238 11.01 -5.54 19.98
N ALA A 239 11.12 -6.87 19.87
CA ALA A 239 12.17 -7.54 19.10
C ALA A 239 11.82 -7.72 17.61
N LEU A 240 10.62 -7.30 17.19
CA LEU A 240 10.19 -7.39 15.80
C LEU A 240 11.05 -6.48 14.91
N GLN A 241 11.61 -7.08 13.85
CA GLN A 241 12.36 -6.36 12.82
C GLN A 241 11.60 -6.48 11.49
N LEU A 242 11.49 -5.35 10.80
CA LEU A 242 10.82 -5.22 9.50
C LEU A 242 11.70 -4.36 8.60
N SER A 243 12.46 -5.00 7.72
CA SER A 243 13.28 -4.32 6.73
C SER A 243 12.42 -3.70 5.63
N ALA A 244 12.97 -2.71 4.92
CA ALA A 244 12.29 -2.13 3.77
C ALA A 244 12.08 -3.17 2.67
N GLU A 245 13.02 -4.10 2.51
CA GLU A 245 12.97 -5.22 1.58
C GLU A 245 11.83 -6.19 1.92
N ASP A 246 11.66 -6.55 3.20
CA ASP A 246 10.56 -7.42 3.65
C ASP A 246 9.19 -6.80 3.30
N LEU A 247 9.05 -5.48 3.51
CA LEU A 247 7.84 -4.75 3.16
C LEU A 247 7.64 -4.71 1.64
N GLU A 248 8.68 -4.33 0.89
CA GLU A 248 8.62 -4.21 -0.57
C GLU A 248 8.28 -5.55 -1.24
N ASP A 249 8.90 -6.65 -0.82
CA ASP A 249 8.60 -7.99 -1.32
C ASP A 249 7.15 -8.37 -1.06
N PHE A 250 6.62 -8.09 0.13
CA PHE A 250 5.23 -8.33 0.46
C PHE A 250 4.28 -7.46 -0.39
N VAL A 251 4.59 -6.17 -0.59
CA VAL A 251 3.79 -5.28 -1.44
C VAL A 251 3.78 -5.79 -2.88
N LEU A 252 4.94 -6.08 -3.47
CA LEU A 252 5.04 -6.55 -4.85
C LEU A 252 4.37 -7.91 -5.03
N GLN A 253 4.45 -8.79 -4.03
CA GLN A 253 3.72 -10.06 -4.05
C GLN A 253 2.21 -9.83 -4.03
N THR A 254 1.73 -8.94 -3.17
CA THR A 254 0.31 -8.53 -3.13
C THR A 254 -0.14 -7.99 -4.49
N VAL A 255 0.69 -7.16 -5.15
CA VAL A 255 0.40 -6.64 -6.50
C VAL A 255 0.28 -7.76 -7.52
N ARG A 256 1.16 -8.78 -7.51
CA ARG A 256 1.10 -9.91 -8.44
C ARG A 256 -0.17 -10.73 -8.25
N GLU A 257 -0.51 -11.05 -7.00
CA GLU A 257 -1.69 -11.85 -6.65
C GLU A 257 -3.00 -11.12 -6.91
N THR A 258 -2.97 -9.79 -6.90
CA THR A 258 -4.15 -8.94 -7.09
C THR A 258 -4.07 -8.08 -8.34
N ALA A 259 -3.32 -8.50 -9.37
CA ALA A 259 -2.97 -7.67 -10.51
C ALA A 259 -4.18 -7.07 -11.26
N GLU A 260 -5.26 -7.84 -11.38
CA GLU A 260 -6.50 -7.41 -12.05
C GLU A 260 -7.43 -6.58 -11.14
N ASN A 261 -7.15 -6.54 -9.83
CA ASN A 261 -8.03 -5.87 -8.88
C ASN A 261 -7.90 -4.36 -8.97
N ARG A 262 -9.04 -3.69 -8.76
CA ARG A 262 -9.11 -2.25 -8.48
C ARG A 262 -9.12 -2.04 -6.98
N SER A 263 -8.22 -1.22 -6.46
CA SER A 263 -8.13 -0.93 -5.03
C SER A 263 -9.42 -0.27 -4.50
N SER A 264 -9.69 -0.45 -3.20
CA SER A 264 -10.87 0.16 -2.58
C SER A 264 -10.84 1.69 -2.63
N MET A 265 -9.65 2.28 -2.50
CA MET A 265 -9.46 3.73 -2.59
C MET A 265 -9.77 4.26 -3.99
N MET A 266 -9.35 3.57 -5.05
CA MET A 266 -9.71 3.93 -6.43
C MET A 266 -11.23 3.91 -6.63
N GLN A 267 -11.93 2.91 -6.10
CA GLN A 267 -13.39 2.82 -6.16
C GLN A 267 -14.11 3.91 -5.35
N ASP A 268 -13.49 4.41 -4.29
CA ASP A 268 -14.00 5.53 -3.51
C ASP A 268 -13.83 6.85 -4.23
N VAL A 269 -12.64 7.12 -4.77
CA VAL A 269 -12.36 8.30 -5.60
C VAL A 269 -13.29 8.35 -6.81
N GLN A 270 -13.42 7.25 -7.55
CA GLN A 270 -14.33 7.17 -8.72
C GLN A 270 -15.81 7.39 -8.37
N ALA A 271 -16.18 7.20 -7.11
CA ALA A 271 -17.54 7.37 -6.65
C ALA A 271 -17.73 8.66 -5.81
N GLY A 272 -16.75 9.57 -5.80
CA GLY A 272 -16.80 10.81 -5.04
C GLY A 272 -16.96 10.61 -3.53
N ARG A 273 -16.45 9.50 -2.99
CA ARG A 273 -16.52 9.19 -1.56
C ARG A 273 -15.19 9.47 -0.88
N PRO A 274 -15.21 9.89 0.41
CA PRO A 274 -13.99 10.00 1.20
C PRO A 274 -13.29 8.65 1.33
N THR A 275 -11.97 8.67 1.16
CA THR A 275 -11.03 7.56 1.26
C THR A 275 -10.46 7.45 2.69
N GLU A 276 -9.60 6.46 2.91
CA GLU A 276 -8.94 6.22 4.20
C GLU A 276 -7.49 6.75 4.22
N ILE A 277 -7.15 7.69 3.32
CA ILE A 277 -5.76 8.15 3.12
C ILE A 277 -5.11 8.69 4.41
N ASP A 278 -5.87 9.43 5.22
CA ASP A 278 -5.39 10.01 6.48
C ASP A 278 -5.01 8.94 7.52
N PHE A 279 -5.63 7.76 7.45
CA PHE A 279 -5.37 6.64 8.36
C PHE A 279 -4.31 5.67 7.81
N LEU A 280 -3.83 5.92 6.59
CA LEU A 280 -2.77 5.17 5.93
C LEU A 280 -1.51 6.04 5.83
N ASN A 281 -1.31 6.70 4.69
CA ASN A 281 -0.16 7.55 4.44
C ASN A 281 -0.14 8.79 5.35
N GLY A 282 -1.30 9.36 5.67
CA GLY A 282 -1.40 10.53 6.55
C GLY A 282 -0.95 10.20 7.98
N TRP A 283 -1.30 9.01 8.49
CA TRP A 283 -0.82 8.55 9.79
C TRP A 283 0.69 8.33 9.80
N VAL A 284 1.25 7.71 8.75
CA VAL A 284 2.71 7.56 8.61
C VAL A 284 3.40 8.93 8.61
N SER A 285 2.89 9.89 7.85
CA SER A 285 3.40 11.27 7.79
C SER A 285 3.38 11.95 9.16
N SER A 286 2.22 12.00 9.81
CA SER A 286 2.05 12.63 11.13
C SER A 286 2.94 11.96 12.19
N LYS A 287 3.01 10.63 12.18
CA LYS A 287 3.76 9.88 13.19
C LYS A 287 5.26 10.01 13.00
N SER A 288 5.74 10.04 11.77
CA SER A 288 7.15 10.34 11.48
C SER A 288 7.52 11.73 11.96
N GLN A 289 6.67 12.74 11.73
CA GLN A 289 6.91 14.10 12.21
C GLN A 289 6.98 14.17 13.75
N GLU A 290 6.09 13.48 14.46
CA GLU A 290 6.14 13.35 15.94
C GLU A 290 7.46 12.75 16.44
N MET A 291 8.06 11.85 15.65
CA MET A 291 9.32 11.18 15.96
C MET A 291 10.55 11.95 15.44
N GLY A 292 10.37 13.13 14.84
CA GLY A 292 11.45 13.92 14.25
C GLY A 292 12.05 13.29 12.98
N MET A 293 11.26 12.49 12.27
CA MET A 293 11.64 11.79 11.03
C MET A 293 10.94 12.41 9.82
N GLU A 294 11.56 12.27 8.64
CA GLU A 294 10.95 12.70 7.38
C GLU A 294 10.21 11.53 6.72
N ALA A 295 9.00 11.81 6.22
CA ALA A 295 8.19 10.88 5.42
C ALA A 295 7.60 11.63 4.21
N GLU A 296 8.49 12.19 3.39
CA GLU A 296 8.15 13.10 2.29
C GLU A 296 7.21 12.45 1.28
N VAL A 297 7.48 11.20 0.89
CA VAL A 297 6.68 10.50 -0.13
C VAL A 297 5.29 10.18 0.41
N ASN A 298 5.16 9.69 1.65
CA ASN A 298 3.86 9.51 2.28
C ASN A 298 3.08 10.84 2.42
N THR A 299 3.78 11.93 2.77
CA THR A 299 3.18 13.27 2.90
C THR A 299 2.65 13.77 1.56
N ARG A 300 3.46 13.64 0.50
CA ARG A 300 3.09 14.03 -0.86
C ARG A 300 1.93 13.19 -1.38
N THR A 301 1.98 11.86 -1.22
CA THR A 301 0.92 10.95 -1.63
C THR A 301 -0.41 11.27 -0.96
N THR A 302 -0.37 11.60 0.34
CA THR A 302 -1.56 12.02 1.09
C THR A 302 -2.17 13.26 0.47
N SER A 303 -1.35 14.29 0.23
CA SER A 303 -1.80 15.56 -0.34
C SER A 303 -2.36 15.39 -1.76
N MET A 304 -1.77 14.52 -2.58
CA MET A 304 -2.26 14.25 -3.94
C MET A 304 -3.63 13.57 -3.95
N ILE A 305 -3.87 12.64 -3.03
CA ILE A 305 -5.20 12.00 -2.90
C ILE A 305 -6.22 12.98 -2.36
N GLN A 306 -5.89 13.74 -1.31
CA GLN A 306 -6.78 14.77 -0.78
C GLN A 306 -7.17 15.78 -1.86
N ALA A 307 -6.21 16.25 -2.66
CA ALA A 307 -6.51 17.12 -3.82
C ALA A 307 -7.42 16.44 -4.86
N LYS A 308 -7.30 15.13 -5.05
CA LYS A 308 -8.16 14.35 -5.95
C LYS A 308 -9.56 14.11 -5.36
N GLU A 309 -9.68 13.97 -4.04
CA GLU A 309 -10.95 13.84 -3.30
C GLU A 309 -11.72 15.16 -3.25
N ASP A 310 -11.00 16.26 -2.97
CA ASP A 310 -11.48 17.62 -3.05
C ASP A 310 -11.86 18.01 -4.49
N GLY A 311 -11.46 17.16 -5.46
CA GLY A 311 -12.00 16.99 -6.79
C GLY A 311 -12.75 18.20 -7.30
N PHE A 312 -12.10 18.96 -8.18
CA PHE A 312 -12.73 20.06 -8.91
C PHE A 312 -13.91 19.52 -9.75
N ASP A 313 -15.10 19.53 -9.18
CA ASP A 313 -16.34 19.35 -9.91
C ASP A 313 -16.53 20.60 -10.77
N VAL A 314 -16.33 20.45 -12.07
CA VAL A 314 -16.42 21.55 -13.03
C VAL A 314 -17.79 22.22 -13.01
N GLU A 315 -18.85 21.43 -12.82
CA GLU A 315 -20.22 21.94 -12.80
C GLU A 315 -20.53 22.64 -11.48
N ASP A 316 -20.07 22.09 -10.34
CA ASP A 316 -20.18 22.76 -9.04
C ASP A 316 -19.32 24.02 -8.98
N PHE A 317 -18.07 23.98 -9.46
CA PHE A 317 -17.19 25.16 -9.55
C PHE A 317 -17.83 26.27 -10.40
N LYS A 318 -18.32 25.92 -11.61
CA LYS A 318 -19.01 26.89 -12.48
C LYS A 318 -20.27 27.42 -11.82
N ALA A 319 -21.05 26.57 -11.14
CA ALA A 319 -22.23 26.98 -10.40
C ALA A 319 -21.89 27.89 -9.22
N GLN A 320 -20.79 27.63 -8.49
CA GLN A 320 -20.34 28.40 -7.34
C GLN A 320 -19.84 29.79 -7.75
N ILE A 321 -19.00 29.90 -8.79
CA ILE A 321 -18.47 31.19 -9.24
C ILE A 321 -19.58 32.04 -9.89
N HIS A 322 -20.49 31.44 -10.66
CA HIS A 322 -21.58 32.16 -11.34
C HIS A 322 -22.87 32.26 -10.52
N LYS A 323 -22.85 31.87 -9.24
CA LYS A 323 -24.03 31.96 -8.38
C LYS A 323 -24.46 33.42 -8.21
N GLU A 324 -25.65 33.76 -8.71
CA GLU A 324 -26.22 35.12 -8.58
C GLU A 324 -26.22 35.57 -7.11
N GLY A 325 -25.62 36.73 -6.84
CA GLY A 325 -25.50 37.30 -5.50
C GLY A 325 -24.34 36.77 -4.65
N CYS A 326 -23.46 35.89 -5.17
CA CYS A 326 -22.29 35.41 -4.45
C CYS A 326 -21.24 36.51 -4.26
N LYS A 327 -21.04 36.95 -3.02
CA LYS A 327 -19.99 37.92 -2.64
C LYS A 327 -18.66 37.24 -2.24
N LYS A 328 -18.61 35.91 -2.23
CA LYS A 328 -17.42 35.14 -1.79
C LYS A 328 -16.26 35.32 -2.77
N LEU A 329 -15.05 35.35 -2.24
CA LEU A 329 -13.82 35.27 -3.02
C LEU A 329 -13.50 33.79 -3.27
N HIS A 330 -13.31 33.39 -4.53
CA HIS A 330 -12.89 32.02 -4.87
C HIS A 330 -11.44 32.05 -5.35
N ILE A 331 -10.60 31.21 -4.75
CA ILE A 331 -9.17 31.11 -5.05
C ILE A 331 -8.93 29.73 -5.64
N VAL A 332 -8.38 29.65 -6.86
CA VAL A 332 -8.08 28.40 -7.54
C VAL A 332 -6.57 28.23 -7.67
N ASP A 333 -6.00 27.22 -7.03
CA ASP A 333 -4.62 26.77 -7.23
C ASP A 333 -4.57 25.79 -8.40
N VAL A 334 -4.13 26.26 -9.56
CA VAL A 334 -3.99 25.48 -10.79
C VAL A 334 -2.61 24.85 -10.84
N TYR A 335 -2.58 23.50 -10.88
CA TYR A 335 -1.36 22.71 -10.90
C TYR A 335 -1.30 21.72 -12.07
N THR A 336 -0.10 21.20 -12.36
CA THR A 336 0.10 20.12 -13.36
C THR A 336 0.08 18.75 -12.68
N ALA A 337 -0.57 17.75 -13.28
CA ALA A 337 -0.74 16.39 -12.72
C ALA A 337 0.54 15.78 -12.11
N TRP A 338 1.68 15.96 -12.78
CA TRP A 338 2.97 15.40 -12.37
C TRP A 338 3.63 16.18 -11.21
N CYS A 339 3.28 17.46 -11.03
CA CYS A 339 3.80 18.31 -9.97
C CYS A 339 2.90 18.28 -8.72
N GLY A 340 1.58 18.22 -8.92
CA GLY A 340 0.59 18.36 -7.85
C GLY A 340 0.47 19.80 -7.33
N PRO A 341 -0.48 20.09 -6.43
CA PRO A 341 -0.67 21.41 -5.84
C PRO A 341 0.54 21.82 -5.00
N CYS A 342 0.74 23.13 -4.83
CA CYS A 342 1.92 23.63 -4.13
C CYS A 342 1.81 23.39 -2.61
N LEU A 343 2.62 22.49 -2.07
CA LEU A 343 2.59 22.20 -0.63
C LEU A 343 3.09 23.37 0.24
N SER A 344 3.98 24.21 -0.29
CA SER A 344 4.56 25.35 0.43
C SER A 344 3.55 26.45 0.75
N ILE A 345 2.41 26.53 0.05
CA ILE A 345 1.35 27.51 0.34
C ILE A 345 0.31 26.98 1.34
N VAL A 346 0.24 25.66 1.56
CA VAL A 346 -0.77 25.03 2.45
C VAL A 346 -0.74 25.59 3.88
N PRO A 347 0.43 25.77 4.55
CA PRO A 347 0.48 26.39 5.88
C PRO A 347 -0.07 27.82 5.88
N THR A 348 0.17 28.58 4.81
CA THR A 348 -0.31 29.96 4.63
C THR A 348 -1.83 30.01 4.52
N PHE A 349 -2.42 29.10 3.73
CA PHE A 349 -3.88 28.99 3.61
C PHE A 349 -4.55 28.52 4.90
N LYS A 350 -3.96 27.54 5.61
CA LYS A 350 -4.45 27.12 6.93
C LYS A 350 -4.37 28.26 7.95
N ASN A 351 -3.30 29.05 7.93
CA ASN A 351 -3.16 30.22 8.79
C ASN A 351 -4.24 31.28 8.50
N LEU A 352 -4.53 31.54 7.22
CA LEU A 352 -5.64 32.41 6.82
C LEU A 352 -7.00 31.90 7.30
N GLN A 353 -7.29 30.61 7.12
CA GLN A 353 -8.53 29.98 7.59
C GLN A 353 -8.73 30.15 9.10
N LEU A 354 -7.64 30.09 9.88
CA LEU A 354 -7.68 30.22 11.34
C LEU A 354 -7.76 31.68 11.83
N ASN A 355 -7.19 32.63 11.09
CA ASN A 355 -7.03 34.02 11.54
C ASN A 355 -8.04 35.00 10.91
N VAL A 356 -8.86 34.56 9.96
CA VAL A 356 -9.90 35.38 9.32
C VAL A 356 -11.27 34.96 9.83
N ASP A 357 -11.99 35.90 10.45
CA ASP A 357 -13.35 35.66 10.94
C ASP A 357 -14.31 35.28 9.79
N ALA A 358 -15.08 34.21 10.01
CA ALA A 358 -16.04 33.64 9.06
C ALA A 358 -15.42 33.34 7.68
N PHE A 359 -14.19 32.81 7.65
CA PHE A 359 -13.47 32.52 6.41
C PHE A 359 -14.28 31.65 5.44
N GLU A 360 -14.91 30.58 5.91
CA GLU A 360 -15.73 29.67 5.08
C GLU A 360 -16.94 30.35 4.41
N ASP A 361 -17.45 31.43 5.03
CA ASP A 361 -18.55 32.23 4.48
C ASP A 361 -18.09 33.29 3.49
N ARG A 362 -16.79 33.58 3.42
CA ARG A 362 -16.24 34.74 2.70
C ARG A 362 -15.24 34.37 1.62
N CYS A 363 -14.59 33.21 1.75
CA CYS A 363 -13.55 32.75 0.85
C CYS A 363 -13.63 31.23 0.66
N THR A 364 -13.44 30.78 -0.58
CA THR A 364 -13.30 29.35 -0.91
C THR A 364 -11.95 29.14 -1.57
N ILE A 365 -11.21 28.12 -1.15
CA ILE A 365 -9.94 27.73 -1.78
C ILE A 365 -10.18 26.38 -2.46
N THR A 366 -9.85 26.31 -3.74
CA THR A 366 -10.03 25.13 -4.57
C THR A 366 -8.70 24.82 -5.24
N GLN A 367 -8.35 23.54 -5.34
CA GLN A 367 -7.17 23.09 -6.08
C GLN A 367 -7.65 22.39 -7.35
N ALA A 368 -7.04 22.70 -8.49
CA ALA A 368 -7.48 22.18 -9.79
C ALA A 368 -6.28 21.73 -10.62
N ASP A 369 -6.35 20.53 -11.18
CA ASP A 369 -5.42 20.12 -12.22
C ASP A 369 -5.73 20.92 -13.50
N ARG A 370 -4.68 21.42 -14.16
CA ARG A 370 -4.73 22.12 -15.43
C ARG A 370 -5.60 21.40 -16.49
N ASN A 371 -5.56 20.08 -16.51
CA ASN A 371 -6.24 19.27 -17.52
C ASN A 371 -7.74 19.07 -17.23
N VAL A 372 -8.26 19.63 -16.13
CA VAL A 372 -9.68 19.48 -15.75
C VAL A 372 -10.59 20.38 -16.59
N LEU A 373 -10.09 21.53 -17.05
CA LEU A 373 -10.81 22.45 -17.93
C LEU A 373 -10.04 22.66 -19.24
N PRO A 374 -10.69 22.51 -20.42
CA PRO A 374 -10.06 22.80 -21.70
C PRO A 374 -9.50 24.23 -21.79
N GLU A 375 -10.18 25.19 -21.13
CA GLU A 375 -9.72 26.57 -21.04
C GLU A 375 -8.38 26.70 -20.28
N PHE A 376 -8.17 25.92 -19.21
CA PHE A 376 -6.93 25.94 -18.44
C PHE A 376 -5.79 25.25 -19.21
N GLU A 377 -6.11 24.18 -19.93
CA GLU A 377 -5.17 23.46 -20.79
C GLU A 377 -4.63 24.38 -21.91
N GLU A 378 -5.51 25.11 -22.60
CA GLU A 378 -5.13 26.04 -23.67
C GLU A 378 -4.39 27.28 -23.14
N ARG A 379 -4.84 27.83 -22.00
CA ARG A 379 -4.36 29.12 -21.49
C ARG A 379 -3.03 29.04 -20.73
N PHE A 380 -2.74 27.91 -20.07
CA PHE A 380 -1.60 27.80 -19.16
C PHE A 380 -0.61 26.75 -19.66
N PRO A 381 0.71 27.02 -19.78
CA PRO A 381 1.69 26.00 -20.18
C PRO A 381 2.05 25.05 -19.03
N GLU A 382 2.56 23.84 -19.34
CA GLU A 382 3.06 22.89 -18.34
C GLU A 382 4.32 23.44 -17.66
N THR A 383 4.19 23.77 -16.37
CA THR A 383 5.32 24.21 -15.55
C THR A 383 5.20 23.64 -14.14
N SER A 384 6.30 23.71 -13.37
CA SER A 384 6.33 23.43 -11.93
C SER A 384 5.94 24.64 -11.06
N LYS A 385 5.58 25.78 -11.68
CA LYS A 385 5.19 26.99 -10.96
C LYS A 385 3.67 26.97 -10.72
N PRO A 386 3.20 27.06 -9.47
CA PRO A 386 1.77 27.12 -9.19
C PRO A 386 1.16 28.40 -9.76
N ARG A 387 -0.12 28.35 -10.13
CA ARG A 387 -0.87 29.53 -10.59
C ARG A 387 -2.12 29.69 -9.75
N PHE A 388 -2.29 30.89 -9.20
CA PHE A 388 -3.44 31.23 -8.38
C PHE A 388 -4.37 32.14 -9.18
N LEU A 389 -5.61 31.67 -9.42
CA LEU A 389 -6.68 32.46 -10.02
C LEU A 389 -7.63 32.93 -8.93
N PHE A 390 -8.10 34.17 -9.04
CA PHE A 390 -9.03 34.76 -8.08
C PHE A 390 -10.31 35.14 -8.81
N TYR A 391 -11.45 34.63 -8.35
CA TYR A 391 -12.78 34.95 -8.88
C TYR A 391 -13.63 35.65 -7.83
N LYS A 392 -14.41 36.65 -8.26
CA LYS A 392 -15.37 37.36 -7.40
C LYS A 392 -16.59 37.76 -8.23
N GLY A 393 -17.78 37.37 -7.78
CA GLY A 393 -19.03 37.70 -8.47
C GLY A 393 -19.13 37.15 -9.90
N GLY A 394 -18.49 36.00 -10.17
CA GLY A 394 -18.49 35.36 -11.50
C GLY A 394 -17.38 35.79 -12.44
N GLU A 395 -16.58 36.81 -12.09
CA GLU A 395 -15.49 37.29 -12.94
C GLU A 395 -14.11 36.99 -12.33
N GLU A 396 -13.14 36.68 -13.18
CA GLU A 396 -11.74 36.56 -12.78
C GLU A 396 -11.17 37.97 -12.51
N VAL A 397 -10.79 38.22 -11.25
CA VAL A 397 -10.32 39.53 -10.80
C VAL A 397 -8.80 39.64 -10.73
N MET A 398 -8.08 38.51 -10.62
CA MET A 398 -6.62 38.49 -10.61
C MET A 398 -6.06 37.09 -10.95
N GLN A 399 -4.87 37.08 -11.53
CA GLN A 399 -4.03 35.89 -11.71
C GLN A 399 -2.62 36.16 -11.15
N ILE A 400 -2.10 35.25 -10.34
CA ILE A 400 -0.71 35.29 -9.82
C ILE A 400 0.02 34.01 -10.25
N GLU A 401 1.17 34.18 -10.90
CA GLU A 401 2.07 33.07 -11.24
C GLU A 401 3.22 32.96 -10.23
N GLY A 402 3.46 31.74 -9.75
CA GLY A 402 4.50 31.41 -8.78
C GLY A 402 4.11 31.66 -7.32
N LEU A 403 4.94 31.17 -6.41
CA LEU A 403 4.71 31.27 -4.97
C LEU A 403 5.07 32.67 -4.44
N LYS A 404 4.17 33.64 -4.65
CA LYS A 404 4.30 35.01 -4.16
C LYS A 404 3.41 35.26 -2.95
N ALA A 405 3.68 34.57 -1.84
CA ALA A 405 2.83 34.57 -0.65
C ALA A 405 2.42 35.99 -0.14
N PRO A 406 3.31 37.01 -0.09
CA PRO A 406 2.92 38.35 0.36
C PRO A 406 1.89 39.04 -0.56
N GLU A 407 2.01 38.81 -1.88
CA GLU A 407 1.10 39.38 -2.88
C GLU A 407 -0.27 38.71 -2.82
N ILE A 408 -0.28 37.38 -2.70
CA ILE A 408 -1.49 36.57 -2.51
C ILE A 408 -2.23 37.01 -1.24
N LEU A 409 -1.53 37.10 -0.10
CA LEU A 409 -2.12 37.49 1.18
C LEU A 409 -2.73 38.89 1.13
N LYS A 410 -1.97 39.85 0.60
CA LYS A 410 -2.44 41.23 0.46
C LYS A 410 -3.70 41.31 -0.40
N PHE A 411 -3.75 40.58 -1.51
CA PHE A 411 -4.91 40.58 -2.39
C PHE A 411 -6.15 39.98 -1.71
N ILE A 412 -5.98 38.90 -0.94
CA ILE A 412 -7.07 38.28 -0.16
C ILE A 412 -7.60 39.27 0.87
N GLU A 413 -6.73 39.92 1.64
CA GLU A 413 -7.13 40.91 2.66
C GLU A 413 -7.92 42.08 2.06
N GLU A 414 -7.51 42.58 0.90
CA GLU A 414 -8.16 43.71 0.21
C GLU A 414 -9.51 43.33 -0.44
N ASN A 415 -9.70 42.06 -0.81
CA ASN A 415 -10.86 41.61 -1.60
C ASN A 415 -11.88 40.75 -0.85
N LEU A 416 -11.61 40.37 0.40
CA LEU A 416 -12.55 39.66 1.26
C LEU A 416 -13.85 40.47 1.47
N PRO A 417 -15.04 39.89 1.24
CA PRO A 417 -16.32 40.57 1.48
C PRO A 417 -16.51 40.96 2.96
N ALA A 418 -17.24 42.05 3.24
CA ALA A 418 -17.51 42.50 4.61
C ALA A 418 -18.49 41.56 5.33
N ILE A 419 -18.37 41.47 6.66
CA ILE A 419 -19.27 40.68 7.52
C ILE A 419 -20.61 41.43 7.61
N GLU A 420 -21.69 40.86 7.07
CA GLU A 420 -23.04 41.41 7.23
C GLU A 420 -23.51 41.16 8.67
N THR A 421 -23.45 42.20 9.51
CA THR A 421 -24.03 42.17 10.86
C THR A 421 -25.37 42.90 10.81
N GLU A 422 -26.44 42.26 11.30
CA GLU A 422 -27.78 42.85 11.41
C GLU A 422 -27.74 44.21 12.15
N ALA A 423 -28.45 45.18 11.58
CA ALA A 423 -28.43 46.58 12.00
C ALA A 423 -29.26 46.86 13.26
N GLN A 424 -28.72 47.66 14.18
CA GLN A 424 -29.47 48.50 15.13
C GLN A 424 -28.82 49.89 15.29
N PRO A 425 -29.59 50.92 15.67
CA PRO A 425 -29.57 52.21 15.00
C PRO A 425 -28.60 53.24 15.57
N ALA A 426 -28.22 54.18 14.70
CA ALA A 426 -27.27 55.25 14.92
C ALA A 426 -27.77 56.31 15.92
N ALA A 427 -26.91 56.67 16.88
CA ALA A 427 -26.94 57.95 17.57
C ALA A 427 -25.52 58.47 17.88
N SER A 428 -25.27 59.69 17.36
CA SER A 428 -24.23 60.66 17.71
C SER A 428 -22.75 60.25 17.66
N ALA A 429 -22.08 60.54 16.54
CA ALA A 429 -20.62 60.63 16.49
C ALA A 429 -20.18 61.73 15.52
N ALA A 430 -20.07 62.98 16.00
CA ALA A 430 -19.41 64.05 15.25
C ALA A 430 -18.45 64.92 16.08
N ALA A 431 -18.18 64.59 17.35
CA ALA A 431 -17.31 65.42 18.20
C ALA A 431 -16.11 64.71 18.87
N ASN A 432 -15.94 63.38 18.72
CA ASN A 432 -14.96 62.61 19.52
C ASN A 432 -13.82 61.91 18.77
N SER A 433 -13.61 62.16 17.46
CA SER A 433 -12.64 61.37 16.67
C SER A 433 -11.16 61.56 17.09
N ALA A 434 -10.76 62.77 17.48
CA ALA A 434 -9.38 63.06 17.85
C ALA A 434 -8.95 62.42 19.20
N SER A 435 -9.86 62.39 20.18
CA SER A 435 -9.62 61.76 21.49
C SER A 435 -9.60 60.23 21.37
N ALA A 436 -10.52 59.64 20.59
CA ALA A 436 -10.60 58.20 20.38
C ALA A 436 -9.34 57.61 19.74
N HIS A 437 -8.71 58.32 18.79
CA HIS A 437 -7.46 57.87 18.15
C HIS A 437 -6.27 57.83 19.09
N LEU A 438 -6.16 58.80 20.00
CA LEU A 438 -5.09 58.83 20.99
C LEU A 438 -5.26 57.69 22.01
N THR A 439 -6.49 57.50 22.49
CA THR A 439 -6.85 56.41 23.41
C THR A 439 -6.58 55.04 22.78
N LYS A 440 -6.94 54.83 21.50
CA LYS A 440 -6.65 53.58 20.77
C LYS A 440 -5.14 53.32 20.62
N LYS A 441 -4.34 54.36 20.36
CA LYS A 441 -2.87 54.23 20.25
C LYS A 441 -2.21 53.92 21.59
N ILE A 442 -2.67 54.54 22.67
CA ILE A 442 -2.19 54.29 24.03
C ILE A 442 -2.56 52.87 24.46
N GLN A 443 -3.81 52.43 24.19
CA GLN A 443 -4.27 51.09 24.51
C GLN A 443 -3.49 50.02 23.71
N LYS A 444 -3.21 50.29 22.42
CA LYS A 444 -2.37 49.42 21.57
C LYS A 444 -0.91 49.35 22.04
N ALA A 445 -0.36 50.47 22.53
CA ALA A 445 0.98 50.52 23.11
C ALA A 445 1.07 49.76 24.44
N LEU A 446 0.02 49.81 25.26
CA LEU A 446 -0.08 49.08 26.52
C LEU A 446 -0.30 47.57 26.33
N THR A 447 -0.93 47.15 25.24
CA THR A 447 -1.13 45.73 24.90
C THR A 447 0.06 45.08 24.20
N LEU A 448 1.08 45.84 23.79
CA LEU A 448 2.29 45.28 23.19
C LEU A 448 3.09 44.56 24.27
N ARG A 449 3.07 43.23 24.25
CA ARG A 449 3.95 42.40 25.08
C ARG A 449 5.38 42.48 24.55
N ILE A 450 6.18 43.33 25.17
CA ILE A 450 7.60 43.53 24.83
C ILE A 450 8.47 42.31 25.26
N ASP A 451 7.92 41.43 26.10
CA ASP A 451 8.62 40.26 26.66
C ASP A 451 8.67 39.04 25.72
N SER A 452 8.17 39.13 24.49
CA SER A 452 8.25 38.01 23.54
C SER A 452 9.68 37.80 23.05
N GLN A 453 10.08 36.54 22.82
CA GLN A 453 11.40 36.20 22.30
C GLN A 453 11.66 36.89 20.93
N GLN A 454 10.65 36.92 20.05
CA GLN A 454 10.71 37.63 18.78
C GLN A 454 10.94 39.14 18.94
N SER A 455 10.30 39.79 19.93
CA SER A 455 10.52 41.21 20.20
C SER A 455 11.94 41.50 20.69
N ARG A 456 12.50 40.61 21.52
CA ARG A 456 13.89 40.74 21.98
C ARG A 456 14.89 40.57 20.85
N ASP A 457 14.65 39.63 19.94
CA ASP A 457 15.55 39.40 18.80
C ASP A 457 15.44 40.53 17.76
N ALA A 458 14.24 41.06 17.52
CA ALA A 458 14.04 42.26 16.69
C ALA A 458 14.74 43.50 17.29
N LEU A 459 14.68 43.68 18.62
CA LEU A 459 15.38 44.78 19.30
C LEU A 459 16.91 44.61 19.28
N LYS A 460 17.43 43.39 19.34
CA LYS A 460 18.86 43.11 19.14
C LYS A 460 19.32 43.48 17.73
N CYS A 461 18.54 43.13 16.69
CA CYS A 461 18.85 43.53 15.32
C CYS A 461 18.85 45.06 15.16
N LEU A 462 17.89 45.76 15.76
CA LEU A 462 17.82 47.23 15.74
C LEU A 462 18.99 47.89 16.48
N SER A 463 19.47 47.27 17.57
CA SER A 463 20.58 47.81 18.37
C SER A 463 21.91 47.90 17.61
N GLY A 464 22.06 47.15 16.51
CA GLY A 464 23.28 47.16 15.69
C GLY A 464 23.50 48.45 14.90
N PHE A 465 22.43 49.17 14.54
CA PHE A 465 22.51 50.38 13.69
C PHE A 465 21.71 51.58 14.24
N PHE A 466 20.91 51.39 15.28
CA PHE A 466 20.19 52.46 15.97
C PHE A 466 20.88 52.81 17.30
N SER A 467 21.98 53.56 17.21
CA SER A 467 22.81 53.95 18.36
C SER A 467 22.32 55.21 19.08
N GLU A 468 21.65 56.15 18.38
CA GLU A 468 21.22 57.43 18.95
C GLU A 468 19.72 57.72 18.73
N ASN A 469 19.01 58.06 19.81
CA ASN A 469 17.57 58.39 19.79
C ASN A 469 17.32 59.90 19.59
N THR A 470 17.60 60.40 18.39
CA THR A 470 17.34 61.79 18.00
C THR A 470 16.00 61.93 17.26
N VAL A 471 15.53 63.17 17.07
CA VAL A 471 14.29 63.43 16.28
C VAL A 471 14.48 63.04 14.82
N HIS A 472 15.71 63.20 14.29
CA HIS A 472 16.06 62.83 12.93
C HIS A 472 16.07 61.31 12.74
N THR A 473 16.71 60.57 13.65
CA THR A 473 16.75 59.10 13.58
C THR A 473 15.37 58.47 13.77
N ARG A 474 14.51 59.03 14.64
CA ARG A 474 13.11 58.59 14.78
C ARG A 474 12.26 58.81 13.53
N ARG A 475 12.47 59.91 12.80
CA ARG A 475 11.73 60.21 11.55
C ARG A 475 12.17 59.31 10.40
N ASN A 476 13.45 58.94 10.36
CA ASN A 476 14.04 58.18 9.26
C ASN A 476 14.22 56.68 9.56
N LEU A 477 13.91 56.22 10.78
CA LEU A 477 14.08 54.84 11.24
C LEU A 477 13.52 53.81 10.26
N ARG A 478 12.30 54.04 9.76
CA ARG A 478 11.66 53.15 8.80
C ARG A 478 12.45 53.05 7.48
N SER A 479 12.90 54.19 6.95
CA SER A 479 13.71 54.24 5.73
C SER A 479 15.08 53.58 5.92
N SER A 480 15.67 53.71 7.11
CA SER A 480 16.95 53.05 7.44
C SER A 480 16.79 51.54 7.57
N ILE A 481 15.72 51.07 8.22
CA ILE A 481 15.39 49.63 8.30
C ILE A 481 15.13 49.05 6.91
N GLU A 482 14.34 49.75 6.08
CA GLU A 482 14.04 49.31 4.72
C GLU A 482 15.31 49.28 3.84
N GLY A 483 16.21 50.26 4.01
CA GLY A 483 17.51 50.28 3.32
C GLY A 483 18.44 49.14 3.72
N GLU A 484 18.55 48.86 5.02
CA GLU A 484 19.38 47.75 5.53
C GLU A 484 18.80 46.39 5.10
N ASN A 485 17.48 46.25 5.12
CA ASN A 485 16.81 45.03 4.67
C ASN A 485 17.03 44.80 3.16
N LEU A 486 16.97 45.86 2.35
CA LEU A 486 17.29 45.78 0.93
C LEU A 486 18.77 45.38 0.70
N PHE A 487 19.69 45.88 1.52
CA PHE A 487 21.10 45.52 1.45
C PHE A 487 21.32 44.04 1.77
N LEU A 488 20.74 43.54 2.86
CA LEU A 488 20.81 42.12 3.25
C LEU A 488 20.16 41.21 2.20
N HIS A 489 19.03 41.62 1.62
CA HIS A 489 18.40 40.86 0.53
C HIS A 489 19.29 40.80 -0.73
N LYS A 490 20.01 41.88 -1.06
CA LYS A 490 20.96 41.87 -2.18
C LYS A 490 22.16 40.97 -1.91
N GLU A 491 22.73 41.02 -0.70
CA GLU A 491 23.81 40.09 -0.32
C GLU A 491 23.34 38.64 -0.36
N PHE A 492 22.14 38.36 0.15
CA PHE A 492 21.55 37.03 0.10
C PHE A 492 21.39 36.53 -1.34
N VAL A 493 20.81 37.34 -2.23
CA VAL A 493 20.64 36.97 -3.66
C VAL A 493 21.99 36.73 -4.33
N ASN A 494 23.00 37.55 -4.06
CA ASN A 494 24.34 37.37 -4.62
C ASN A 494 25.01 36.08 -4.10
N ALA A 495 24.86 35.76 -2.81
CA ALA A 495 25.36 34.51 -2.25
C ALA A 495 24.61 33.30 -2.80
N PHE A 496 23.29 33.41 -3.01
CA PHE A 496 22.45 32.35 -3.55
C PHE A 496 22.74 32.08 -5.03
N GLY A 497 23.10 33.09 -5.82
CA GLY A 497 23.49 32.91 -7.22
C GLY A 497 24.74 32.03 -7.38
N ALA A 498 25.68 32.08 -6.42
CA ALA A 498 26.83 31.17 -6.42
C ALA A 498 26.41 29.70 -6.18
N LEU A 499 25.40 29.50 -5.33
CA LEU A 499 24.83 28.18 -5.05
C LEU A 499 24.02 27.64 -6.24
N GLU A 500 23.23 28.49 -6.90
CA GLU A 500 22.48 28.14 -8.12
C GLU A 500 23.43 27.66 -9.22
N SER A 501 24.55 28.37 -9.45
CA SER A 501 25.55 27.96 -10.43
C SER A 501 26.21 26.61 -10.09
N GLN A 502 26.44 26.32 -8.81
CA GLN A 502 26.94 25.01 -8.37
C GLN A 502 25.91 23.90 -8.58
N LEU A 503 24.63 24.17 -8.31
CA LEU A 503 23.52 23.25 -8.52
C LEU A 503 23.29 22.96 -10.01
N GLU A 504 23.35 23.96 -10.89
CA GLU A 504 23.33 23.73 -12.34
C GLU A 504 24.51 22.87 -12.81
N GLY A 505 25.68 23.04 -12.19
CA GLY A 505 26.84 22.18 -12.44
C GLY A 505 26.59 20.73 -12.03
N LEU A 506 25.98 20.52 -10.87
CA LEU A 506 25.61 19.19 -10.37
C LEU A 506 24.55 18.53 -11.24
N ASP A 507 23.55 19.28 -11.69
CA ASP A 507 22.48 18.80 -12.57
C ASP A 507 23.05 18.28 -13.90
N ARG A 508 23.96 19.05 -14.52
CA ARG A 508 24.70 18.59 -15.71
C ARG A 508 25.55 17.35 -15.45
N LEU A 509 26.09 17.17 -14.23
CA LEU A 509 26.84 15.96 -13.88
C LEU A 509 25.91 14.75 -13.74
N VAL A 510 24.75 14.94 -13.13
CA VAL A 510 23.72 13.91 -12.97
C VAL A 510 23.20 13.47 -14.34
N ASP A 511 22.91 14.40 -15.25
CA ASP A 511 22.49 14.09 -16.63
C ASP A 511 23.53 13.26 -17.39
N ARG A 512 24.82 13.59 -17.23
CA ARG A 512 25.90 12.79 -17.85
C ARG A 512 26.01 11.41 -17.25
N LEU A 513 25.81 11.28 -15.94
CA LEU A 513 25.83 10.00 -15.24
C LEU A 513 24.65 9.14 -15.67
N ASP A 514 23.45 9.70 -15.72
CA ASP A 514 22.24 9.02 -16.19
C ASP A 514 22.40 8.53 -17.63
N GLY A 515 22.91 9.38 -18.53
CA GLY A 515 23.25 9.00 -19.90
C GLY A 515 24.29 7.87 -19.99
N ALA A 516 25.27 7.82 -19.07
CA ALA A 516 26.24 6.74 -19.00
C ALA A 516 25.63 5.42 -18.49
N VAL A 517 24.80 5.49 -17.44
CA VAL A 517 24.08 4.35 -16.88
C VAL A 517 23.10 3.77 -17.89
N GLN A 518 22.41 4.62 -18.66
CA GLN A 518 21.49 4.18 -19.71
C GLN A 518 22.23 3.44 -20.83
N ARG A 519 23.41 3.93 -21.25
CA ARG A 519 24.28 3.23 -22.22
C ARG A 519 24.75 1.88 -21.69
N ALA A 520 25.24 1.82 -20.45
CA ALA A 520 25.67 0.58 -19.83
C ALA A 520 24.51 -0.43 -19.70
N THR A 521 23.32 0.04 -19.30
CA THR A 521 22.12 -0.79 -19.19
C THR A 521 21.68 -1.35 -20.54
N ASN A 522 21.74 -0.54 -21.60
CA ASN A 522 21.39 -0.99 -22.95
C ASN A 522 22.39 -2.02 -23.48
N GLN A 523 23.70 -1.84 -23.24
CA GLN A 523 24.71 -2.86 -23.56
C GLN A 523 24.48 -4.16 -22.78
N LEU A 524 24.14 -4.06 -21.49
CA LEU A 524 23.92 -5.23 -20.64
C LEU A 524 22.65 -5.99 -21.05
N LYS A 525 21.59 -5.30 -21.47
CA LYS A 525 20.38 -5.91 -22.06
C LYS A 525 20.69 -6.62 -23.38
N ALA A 526 21.46 -6.00 -24.28
CA ALA A 526 21.86 -6.61 -25.54
C ALA A 526 22.70 -7.88 -25.30
N SER A 527 23.73 -7.78 -24.46
CA SER A 527 24.58 -8.93 -24.10
C SER A 527 23.81 -10.06 -23.41
N ARG A 528 22.87 -9.72 -22.51
CA ARG A 528 21.98 -10.69 -21.85
C ARG A 528 21.07 -11.41 -22.85
N SER A 529 20.54 -10.71 -23.84
CA SER A 529 19.72 -11.32 -24.90
C SER A 529 20.52 -12.33 -25.73
N GLU A 530 21.77 -12.02 -26.06
CA GLU A 530 22.67 -12.94 -26.78
C GLU A 530 23.08 -14.15 -25.93
N THR A 531 23.35 -13.94 -24.63
CA THR A 531 23.69 -15.04 -23.71
C THR A 531 22.49 -15.92 -23.38
N GLN A 532 21.28 -15.38 -23.30
CA GLN A 532 20.03 -16.13 -23.07
C GLN A 532 19.84 -17.22 -24.14
N ALA A 533 19.98 -16.88 -25.43
CA ALA A 533 19.85 -17.85 -26.52
C ALA A 533 20.91 -18.96 -26.45
N SER A 534 22.14 -18.61 -26.05
CA SER A 534 23.23 -19.57 -25.87
C SER A 534 22.99 -20.49 -24.65
N LEU A 535 22.45 -19.95 -23.56
CA LEU A 535 22.09 -20.70 -22.34
C LEU A 535 20.92 -21.66 -22.59
N GLU A 536 19.91 -21.25 -23.33
CA GLU A 536 18.77 -22.10 -23.70
C GLU A 536 19.23 -23.28 -24.57
N LYS A 537 20.11 -23.03 -25.54
CA LYS A 537 20.72 -24.08 -26.35
C LYS A 537 21.60 -25.03 -25.53
N ALA A 538 22.39 -24.50 -24.60
CA ALA A 538 23.21 -25.31 -23.69
C ALA A 538 22.35 -26.16 -22.74
N ALA A 539 21.23 -25.63 -22.24
CA ALA A 539 20.29 -26.36 -21.40
C ALA A 539 19.59 -27.49 -22.17
N ALA A 540 19.18 -27.24 -23.43
CA ALA A 540 18.59 -28.25 -24.29
C ALA A 540 19.57 -29.41 -24.57
N LEU A 541 20.82 -29.09 -24.94
CA LEU A 541 21.87 -30.09 -25.16
C LEU A 541 22.19 -30.88 -23.89
N ARG A 542 22.20 -30.22 -22.72
CA ARG A 542 22.44 -30.92 -21.44
C ARG A 542 21.31 -31.90 -21.10
N LYS A 543 20.05 -31.52 -21.38
CA LYS A 543 18.89 -32.41 -21.21
C LYS A 543 18.97 -33.62 -22.15
N GLU A 544 19.39 -33.39 -23.39
CA GLU A 544 19.60 -34.46 -24.37
C GLU A 544 20.74 -35.40 -23.96
N SER A 545 21.87 -34.85 -23.50
CA SER A 545 23.00 -35.62 -22.97
C SER A 545 22.59 -36.54 -21.83
N VAL A 546 21.85 -36.03 -20.85
CA VAL A 546 21.34 -36.84 -19.72
C VAL A 546 20.39 -37.95 -20.21
N SER A 547 19.55 -37.67 -21.20
CA SER A 547 18.68 -38.70 -21.79
C SER A 547 19.47 -39.79 -22.53
N ILE A 548 20.53 -39.41 -23.24
CA ILE A 548 21.40 -40.35 -23.96
C ILE A 548 22.19 -41.20 -22.95
N GLU A 549 22.73 -40.60 -21.88
CA GLU A 549 23.40 -41.33 -20.80
C GLU A 549 22.48 -42.34 -20.13
N LEU A 550 21.23 -41.96 -19.83
CA LEU A 550 20.26 -42.89 -19.25
C LEU A 550 19.94 -44.05 -20.21
N LYS A 551 19.75 -43.76 -21.51
CA LYS A 551 19.53 -44.79 -22.54
C LYS A 551 20.75 -45.72 -22.66
N GLN A 552 21.96 -45.18 -22.60
CA GLN A 552 23.20 -45.95 -22.63
C GLN A 552 23.31 -46.86 -21.40
N GLN A 553 23.01 -46.36 -20.20
CA GLN A 553 23.01 -47.19 -18.97
C GLN A 553 21.97 -48.31 -19.02
N VAL A 554 20.78 -48.03 -19.55
CA VAL A 554 19.74 -49.06 -19.73
C VAL A 554 20.18 -50.10 -20.75
N LEU A 555 20.76 -49.67 -21.87
CA LEU A 555 21.26 -50.58 -22.91
C LEU A 555 22.41 -51.44 -22.40
N ASP A 556 23.34 -50.88 -21.64
CA ASP A 556 24.48 -51.61 -21.05
C ASP A 556 24.01 -52.67 -20.05
N LYS A 557 23.06 -52.31 -19.16
CA LYS A 557 22.41 -53.26 -18.25
C LYS A 557 21.60 -54.33 -18.98
N PHE A 558 21.00 -53.99 -20.12
CA PHE A 558 20.28 -54.96 -20.95
C PHE A 558 21.25 -55.94 -21.61
N LEU A 559 22.31 -55.45 -22.26
CA LEU A 559 23.30 -56.28 -22.93
C LEU A 559 24.03 -57.21 -21.97
N THR A 560 24.44 -56.72 -20.79
CA THR A 560 25.07 -57.55 -19.75
C THR A 560 24.16 -58.64 -19.19
N ARG A 561 22.83 -58.42 -19.20
CA ARG A 561 21.86 -59.36 -18.65
C ARG A 561 21.36 -60.41 -19.64
N PHE A 562 21.34 -60.06 -20.93
CA PHE A 562 20.69 -60.84 -21.98
C PHE A 562 21.61 -61.31 -23.11
N ARG A 563 22.90 -60.95 -23.08
CA ARG A 563 23.90 -61.42 -24.05
C ARG A 563 25.13 -61.97 -23.34
N LEU A 564 25.65 -63.10 -23.82
CA LEU A 564 26.93 -63.61 -23.36
C LEU A 564 28.06 -62.70 -23.87
N SER A 565 29.11 -62.53 -23.07
CA SER A 565 30.29 -61.79 -23.55
C SER A 565 30.98 -62.57 -24.69
N GLU A 566 31.70 -61.86 -25.56
CA GLU A 566 32.42 -62.51 -26.68
C GLU A 566 33.52 -63.45 -26.16
N ALA A 567 34.13 -63.12 -25.02
CA ALA A 567 35.08 -63.97 -24.32
C ALA A 567 34.42 -65.25 -23.79
N ASP A 568 33.28 -65.14 -23.11
CA ASP A 568 32.53 -66.31 -22.61
C ASP A 568 32.05 -67.19 -23.78
N THR A 569 31.62 -66.57 -24.89
CA THR A 569 31.19 -67.29 -26.10
C THR A 569 32.34 -68.07 -26.73
N GLN A 570 33.54 -67.49 -26.77
CA GLN A 570 34.74 -68.19 -27.24
C GLN A 570 35.14 -69.33 -26.32
N VAL A 571 35.13 -69.13 -25.00
CA VAL A 571 35.44 -70.19 -24.02
C VAL A 571 34.51 -71.38 -24.18
N VAL A 572 33.22 -71.12 -24.45
CA VAL A 572 32.20 -72.15 -24.63
C VAL A 572 32.28 -72.83 -26.01
N ARG A 573 32.56 -72.10 -27.09
CA ARG A 573 32.60 -72.64 -28.46
C ARG A 573 33.96 -73.19 -28.92
N SER A 574 35.10 -72.73 -28.39
CA SER A 574 36.42 -73.11 -28.90
C SER A 574 36.82 -74.53 -28.48
N GLY A 575 36.90 -75.47 -29.43
CA GLY A 575 37.25 -76.87 -29.15
C GLY A 575 38.67 -77.12 -28.63
N ASP A 576 39.58 -76.15 -28.76
CA ASP A 576 41.00 -76.28 -28.39
C ASP A 576 41.31 -75.99 -26.90
N ARG A 577 40.33 -75.60 -26.09
CA ARG A 577 40.54 -75.33 -24.65
C ARG A 577 40.07 -76.49 -23.77
N PRO A 578 40.78 -76.80 -22.66
CA PRO A 578 40.32 -77.77 -21.67
C PRO A 578 39.02 -77.30 -21.00
N LEU A 579 38.20 -78.24 -20.51
CA LEU A 579 37.04 -77.92 -19.69
C LEU A 579 37.50 -77.60 -18.26
N ASP A 580 37.74 -76.33 -18.00
CA ASP A 580 38.19 -75.78 -16.72
C ASP A 580 37.08 -74.99 -16.01
N ASP A 581 37.37 -74.43 -14.83
CA ASP A 581 36.42 -73.64 -14.03
C ASP A 581 35.86 -72.44 -14.81
N ASP A 582 36.62 -71.90 -15.78
CA ASP A 582 36.19 -70.80 -16.64
C ASP A 582 35.10 -71.26 -17.63
N PHE A 583 35.19 -72.49 -18.16
CA PHE A 583 34.13 -73.08 -18.98
C PHE A 583 32.83 -73.25 -18.19
N PHE A 584 32.88 -73.82 -16.99
CA PHE A 584 31.68 -74.03 -16.17
C PHE A 584 31.05 -72.70 -15.72
N THR A 585 31.88 -71.69 -15.43
CA THR A 585 31.41 -70.32 -15.11
C THR A 585 30.72 -69.67 -16.32
N ALA A 586 31.28 -69.81 -17.52
CA ALA A 586 30.68 -69.29 -18.75
C ALA A 586 29.40 -70.05 -19.13
N PHE A 587 29.35 -71.36 -18.87
CA PHE A 587 28.19 -72.22 -19.09
C PHE A 587 27.03 -71.89 -18.13
N GLU A 588 27.32 -71.66 -16.84
CA GLU A 588 26.31 -71.21 -15.86
C GLU A 588 25.71 -69.86 -16.24
N ARG A 589 26.54 -68.92 -16.73
CA ARG A 589 26.08 -67.64 -17.28
C ARG A 589 25.19 -67.81 -18.52
N LEU A 590 25.49 -68.78 -19.37
CA LEU A 590 24.69 -69.10 -20.57
C LEU A 590 23.30 -69.61 -20.19
N GLU A 591 23.22 -70.54 -19.25
CA GLU A 591 21.94 -71.01 -18.70
C GLU A 591 21.16 -69.88 -18.03
N GLN A 592 21.85 -68.97 -17.31
CA GLN A 592 21.20 -67.82 -16.68
C GLN A 592 20.63 -66.84 -17.71
N VAL A 593 21.37 -66.51 -18.79
CA VAL A 593 20.87 -65.65 -19.89
C VAL A 593 19.64 -66.28 -20.55
N ARG A 594 19.66 -67.59 -20.80
CA ARG A 594 18.55 -68.35 -21.37
C ARG A 594 17.31 -68.36 -20.44
N ALA A 595 17.50 -68.51 -19.13
CA ALA A 595 16.42 -68.40 -18.14
C ALA A 595 15.78 -67.00 -18.14
N ASN A 596 16.59 -65.94 -18.26
CA ASN A 596 16.09 -64.57 -18.33
C ASN A 596 15.29 -64.32 -19.61
N ALA A 597 15.75 -64.84 -20.74
CA ALA A 597 15.05 -64.72 -22.01
C ALA A 597 13.68 -65.42 -21.99
N ARG A 598 13.59 -66.59 -21.34
CA ARG A 598 12.28 -67.26 -21.08
C ARG A 598 11.36 -66.41 -20.19
N HIS A 599 11.91 -65.79 -19.15
CA HIS A 599 11.14 -64.89 -18.28
C HIS A 599 10.67 -63.62 -19.02
N MET A 600 11.49 -63.11 -19.95
CA MET A 600 11.13 -61.99 -20.80
C MET A 600 9.96 -62.35 -21.73
N LEU A 601 9.93 -63.56 -22.28
CA LEU A 601 8.81 -64.07 -23.09
C LEU A 601 7.51 -64.29 -22.30
N SER A 602 7.61 -64.69 -21.01
CA SER A 602 6.42 -64.94 -20.18
C SER A 602 5.81 -63.66 -19.60
N THR A 603 6.62 -62.64 -19.34
CA THR A 603 6.22 -61.47 -18.54
C THR A 603 6.10 -60.19 -19.36
N SER A 604 6.79 -60.08 -20.50
CA SER A 604 6.82 -58.86 -21.31
C SER A 604 6.40 -59.14 -22.75
N GLY A 605 5.53 -58.29 -23.31
CA GLY A 605 5.01 -58.42 -24.68
C GLY A 605 6.03 -58.25 -25.82
N GLN A 606 7.34 -58.29 -25.53
CA GLN A 606 8.42 -58.21 -26.51
C GLN A 606 8.85 -59.63 -26.93
N GLN A 607 8.02 -60.28 -27.73
CA GLN A 607 8.24 -61.68 -28.12
C GLN A 607 9.41 -61.87 -29.09
N THR A 608 9.68 -60.92 -29.97
CA THR A 608 10.72 -61.05 -31.01
C THR A 608 12.14 -61.12 -30.43
N SER A 609 12.56 -60.14 -29.62
CA SER A 609 13.91 -60.13 -29.05
C SER A 609 14.18 -61.30 -28.10
N GLY A 610 13.17 -61.75 -27.34
CA GLY A 610 13.31 -62.93 -26.48
C GLY A 610 13.45 -64.22 -27.26
N VAL A 611 12.79 -64.35 -28.42
CA VAL A 611 12.94 -65.51 -29.30
C VAL A 611 14.32 -65.52 -29.96
N ASP A 612 14.80 -64.36 -30.44
CA ASP A 612 16.11 -64.25 -31.08
C ASP A 612 17.25 -64.62 -30.11
N ILE A 613 17.20 -64.11 -28.86
CA ILE A 613 18.18 -64.45 -27.82
C ILE A 613 18.12 -65.94 -27.48
N LEU A 614 16.92 -66.54 -27.41
CA LEU A 614 16.78 -67.98 -27.17
C LEU A 614 17.33 -68.83 -28.30
N HIS A 615 17.19 -68.39 -29.55
CA HIS A 615 17.76 -69.08 -30.69
C HIS A 615 19.30 -69.05 -30.63
N GLU A 616 19.90 -67.86 -30.49
CA GLU A 616 21.36 -67.68 -30.38
C GLU A 616 21.94 -68.47 -29.20
N THR A 617 21.31 -68.40 -28.02
CA THR A 617 21.79 -69.15 -26.84
C THR A 617 21.62 -70.66 -26.98
N SER A 618 20.61 -71.14 -27.72
CA SER A 618 20.43 -72.59 -27.96
C SER A 618 21.53 -73.16 -28.85
N GLU A 619 21.96 -72.43 -29.90
CA GLU A 619 23.10 -72.84 -30.73
C GLU A 619 24.40 -72.95 -29.92
N VAL A 620 24.64 -72.00 -29.00
CA VAL A 620 25.82 -72.03 -28.11
C VAL A 620 25.71 -73.20 -27.13
N LEU A 621 24.51 -73.49 -26.61
CA LEU A 621 24.26 -74.57 -25.67
C LEU A 621 24.50 -75.95 -26.29
N GLU A 622 24.04 -76.17 -27.53
CA GLU A 622 24.27 -77.40 -28.29
C GLU A 622 25.77 -77.66 -28.47
N ALA A 623 26.53 -76.65 -28.91
CA ALA A 623 27.99 -76.74 -29.03
C ALA A 623 28.69 -77.03 -27.67
N SER A 624 28.12 -76.54 -26.56
CA SER A 624 28.65 -76.80 -25.21
C SER A 624 28.46 -78.26 -24.80
N TYR A 625 27.27 -78.82 -25.05
CA TYR A 625 26.95 -80.21 -24.72
C TYR A 625 27.76 -81.18 -25.58
N GLU A 626 27.98 -80.88 -26.85
CA GLU A 626 28.86 -81.67 -27.71
C GLU A 626 30.28 -81.74 -27.12
N ARG A 627 30.81 -80.64 -26.60
CA ARG A 627 32.13 -80.62 -25.94
C ARG A 627 32.15 -81.41 -24.63
N MET A 628 31.13 -81.28 -23.80
CA MET A 628 31.00 -82.08 -22.56
C MET A 628 30.92 -83.58 -22.88
N PHE A 629 30.16 -83.94 -23.91
CA PHE A 629 30.03 -85.32 -24.37
C PHE A 629 31.35 -85.88 -24.91
N VAL A 630 32.08 -85.10 -25.73
CA VAL A 630 33.41 -85.49 -26.21
C VAL A 630 34.39 -85.67 -25.04
N TRP A 631 34.37 -84.77 -24.06
CA TRP A 631 35.21 -84.85 -22.85
C TRP A 631 34.88 -86.09 -21.99
N GLU A 632 33.61 -86.40 -21.79
CA GLU A 632 33.17 -87.61 -21.07
C GLU A 632 33.60 -88.88 -21.84
N SER A 633 33.43 -88.91 -23.16
CA SER A 633 33.83 -90.04 -24.01
C SER A 633 35.35 -90.24 -24.15
N THR A 634 36.14 -89.20 -23.91
CA THR A 634 37.62 -89.28 -23.86
C THR A 634 38.16 -89.52 -22.46
N SER A 635 37.32 -89.40 -21.43
CA SER A 635 37.67 -89.69 -20.03
C SER A 635 37.45 -91.16 -19.65
N GLU A 636 36.76 -91.95 -20.48
CA GLU A 636 36.70 -93.41 -20.35
C GLU A 636 37.75 -94.11 -21.23
N VAL A 637 38.92 -94.42 -20.64
CA VAL A 637 39.89 -95.52 -20.93
C VAL A 637 41.21 -95.19 -20.19
N PRO A 638 41.85 -96.14 -19.48
CA PRO A 638 41.78 -96.16 -18.00
C PRO A 638 43.11 -96.11 -17.22
N GLU A 639 42.93 -96.06 -15.89
CA GLU A 639 43.82 -96.25 -14.71
C GLU A 639 44.68 -95.08 -14.21
#